data_AF-A0A250G380-F1
#
_entry.id   AF-A0A250G380-F1
#
_cell.length_a   1.000
_cell.length_b   1.000
_cell.length_c   1.000
_cell.angle_alpha   90.00
_cell.angle_beta   90.00
_cell.angle_gamma   90.00
#
_symmetry.space_group_name_H-M   'P 1'
#
loop_
_entity.id
_entity.type
_entity.pdbx_description
1 polymer ?
#
loop_
_entity_poly.entity_id
_entity_poly.type
_entity_poly.pdbx_seq_one_letter_code
_entity_poly.pdbx_strand_id
1 'polypeptide(L)'
;MSAQESVVKASRSESVVTLRGIGKGETTVTVQDKVTGQKSAIKVTVLKALENLSLDKAEINVAPRESAIVNIRTGNGVYELSVANTNVARATVSGSKITVEARTIGSTTLTVKDKESNKTAQVKISVVEKLSLSKSELVVRANGSEVLSVVGSGQYVVKSSDEAIAKATLSGNKITVKSGKAGSATVSVTDVKTGKASDVKVVVLADVSLSKREVTLERGKENQEVVINSGSGEYTVSSANSNVATASISGGKLIIRGVSQGTTQITVKDSKTGKVAEVRVVVTVANITLSSLSATLRATETTNINILTGSGSYEATSSSIAVATTSVNGNRVVIVGKVIGSAKVTVKDKITGKTAVINVTVSAKNNIKLAQTTTEIKAGITRNVVISTGSGNYVAVSGNAGVATANISGNVLIVKGVKSGSTNITISNGIDNPTVLSVKVVAPAPVVPPTSTKGDVGELAIVEGGTFQMGTPSRGEGDEILHTVTLSSFKISKHEITNAQYAKFLTAKGNQRENGAIWYQGKDIVKEGNGFKARAGRENYPVVFVTWHGAKAYAEWVGGSLPTEAQWEYAARGGNKSKGYTYSGSNNLDEVAWYLDNSGGRLHEVGTRKPNELGIYDMSGNVWEWTADLYGVYTTTPQTDPTGATTGNNRVRRGASAFCTPNTNRATNRSNRAPNGIRHNLGFRVVFK
;
A
#
# COMPACT_ATOMS: atom_id res chain seq x y z
N MET A 1 8.10 139.42 28.35
CA MET A 1 7.08 138.40 28.69
C MET A 1 7.57 137.66 29.91
N SER A 2 6.68 137.21 30.78
CA SER A 2 7.02 136.38 31.95
C SER A 2 6.15 135.12 31.95
N ALA A 3 6.77 133.96 32.18
CA ALA A 3 6.12 132.66 32.36
C ALA A 3 6.99 131.80 33.30
N GLN A 4 6.41 130.82 33.98
CA GLN A 4 7.19 129.83 34.73
C GLN A 4 7.83 128.84 33.75
N GLU A 5 9.15 128.95 33.51
CA GLU A 5 9.85 128.15 32.49
C GLU A 5 9.81 126.63 32.73
N SER A 6 9.56 126.19 33.97
CA SER A 6 9.37 124.77 34.30
C SER A 6 8.01 124.20 33.84
N VAL A 7 7.06 125.05 33.44
CA VAL A 7 5.71 124.67 32.98
C VAL A 7 5.52 125.02 31.50
N VAL A 8 5.81 126.27 31.11
CA VAL A 8 5.68 126.75 29.72
C VAL A 8 6.90 127.59 29.35
N LYS A 9 7.46 127.33 28.18
CA LYS A 9 8.43 128.20 27.53
C LYS A 9 7.71 129.09 26.52
N ALA A 10 7.77 130.41 26.72
CA ALA A 10 7.14 131.40 25.85
C ALA A 10 8.20 132.11 24.98
N SER A 11 7.96 132.20 23.68
CA SER A 11 8.77 132.99 22.74
C SER A 11 7.88 133.95 21.94
N ARG A 12 8.44 135.07 21.47
CA ARG A 12 7.71 136.08 20.69
C ARG A 12 8.41 136.31 19.37
N SER A 13 7.63 136.39 18.31
CA SER A 13 8.05 136.86 16.99
C SER A 13 7.00 137.86 16.51
N GLU A 14 7.41 139.10 16.26
CA GLU A 14 6.52 140.20 15.83
C GLU A 14 5.27 140.35 16.71
N SER A 15 4.09 140.06 16.15
CA SER A 15 2.78 140.13 16.78
C SER A 15 2.30 138.79 17.37
N VAL A 16 3.09 137.71 17.27
CA VAL A 16 2.73 136.35 17.70
C VAL A 16 3.54 135.92 18.92
N VAL A 17 2.86 135.32 19.91
CA VAL A 17 3.47 134.65 21.06
C VAL A 17 3.27 133.15 20.93
N THR A 18 4.35 132.39 20.90
CA THR A 18 4.35 130.93 20.83
C THR A 18 4.63 130.34 22.20
N LEU A 19 3.82 129.37 22.62
CA LEU A 19 3.90 128.74 23.93
C LEU A 19 4.17 127.24 23.76
N ARG A 20 5.24 126.73 24.39
CA ARG A 20 5.56 125.30 24.42
C ARG A 20 5.43 124.77 25.85
N GLY A 21 4.53 123.80 26.05
CA GLY A 21 4.40 123.10 27.33
C GLY A 21 5.62 122.22 27.60
N ILE A 22 6.20 122.33 28.79
CA ILE A 22 7.40 121.61 29.21
C ILE A 22 7.07 120.65 30.37
N GLY A 23 6.35 121.14 31.38
CA GLY A 23 5.99 120.37 32.57
C GLY A 23 4.51 120.53 32.89
N LYS A 24 3.90 119.50 33.49
CA LYS A 24 2.50 119.54 33.92
C LYS A 24 2.31 120.63 34.97
N GLY A 25 1.34 121.50 34.78
CA GLY A 25 1.04 122.58 35.71
C GLY A 25 0.28 123.72 35.04
N GLU A 26 -0.09 124.71 35.84
CA GLU A 26 -0.70 125.95 35.36
C GLU A 26 0.28 127.10 35.56
N THR A 27 0.47 127.92 34.53
CA THR A 27 1.21 129.17 34.63
C THR A 27 0.46 130.25 33.90
N THR A 28 0.58 131.48 34.37
CA THR A 28 0.12 132.65 33.63
C THR A 28 1.26 133.18 32.79
N VAL A 29 1.03 133.38 31.49
CA VAL A 29 1.97 134.05 30.60
C VAL A 29 1.49 135.48 30.41
N THR A 30 2.31 136.44 30.82
CA THR A 30 1.98 137.87 30.75
C THR A 30 2.80 138.56 29.68
N VAL A 31 2.11 139.31 28.82
CA VAL A 31 2.66 140.21 27.83
C VAL A 31 2.35 141.64 28.27
N GLN A 32 3.34 142.52 28.23
CA GLN A 32 3.19 143.92 28.57
C GLN A 32 3.54 144.78 27.35
N ASP A 33 2.65 145.68 26.99
CA ASP A 33 2.96 146.78 26.09
C ASP A 33 3.88 147.75 26.83
N LYS A 34 5.05 148.01 26.26
CA LYS A 34 6.08 148.83 26.92
C LYS A 34 5.80 150.33 26.85
N VAL A 35 4.95 150.78 25.92
CA VAL A 35 4.67 152.21 25.67
C VAL A 35 3.48 152.67 26.51
N THR A 36 2.38 151.93 26.45
CA THR A 36 1.17 152.24 27.22
C THR A 36 1.20 151.63 28.63
N GLY A 37 2.12 150.69 28.87
CA GLY A 37 2.24 149.96 30.13
C GLY A 37 1.15 148.90 30.33
N GLN A 38 0.16 148.80 29.44
CA GLN A 38 -0.93 147.83 29.56
C GLN A 38 -0.41 146.40 29.53
N LYS A 39 -0.94 145.55 30.41
CA LYS A 39 -0.62 144.12 30.49
C LYS A 39 -1.81 143.31 30.02
N SER A 40 -1.55 142.29 29.22
CA SER A 40 -2.48 141.23 28.91
C SER A 40 -1.87 139.89 29.32
N ALA A 41 -2.67 139.02 29.89
CA ALA A 41 -2.21 137.76 30.44
C ALA A 41 -3.11 136.62 29.99
N ILE A 42 -2.49 135.48 29.67
CA ILE A 42 -3.19 134.24 29.36
C ILE A 42 -2.79 133.17 30.36
N LYS A 43 -3.78 132.51 30.95
CA LYS A 43 -3.54 131.34 31.80
C LYS A 43 -3.35 130.13 30.90
N VAL A 44 -2.26 129.40 31.11
CA VAL A 44 -1.88 128.25 30.32
C VAL A 44 -1.77 127.05 31.24
N THR A 45 -2.56 126.03 30.94
CA THR A 45 -2.58 124.77 31.67
C THR A 45 -1.98 123.69 30.79
N VAL A 46 -0.82 123.16 31.18
CA VAL A 46 -0.21 122.00 30.54
C VAL A 46 -0.70 120.76 31.27
N LEU A 47 -1.58 119.99 30.61
CA LEU A 47 -2.32 118.90 31.25
C LEU A 47 -1.46 117.64 31.52
N LYS A 48 -0.41 117.41 30.71
CA LYS A 48 0.47 116.22 30.83
C LYS A 48 1.91 116.57 30.45
N ALA A 49 2.88 116.00 31.16
CA ALA A 49 4.30 116.06 30.81
C ALA A 49 4.66 114.94 29.83
N LEU A 50 5.66 115.17 28.98
CA LEU A 50 6.13 114.16 28.03
C LEU A 50 6.75 112.97 28.78
N GLU A 51 6.33 111.76 28.43
CA GLU A 51 6.86 110.52 28.99
C GLU A 51 8.22 110.17 28.34
N ASN A 52 9.08 109.53 29.12
CA ASN A 52 10.31 108.94 28.59
C ASN A 52 9.97 107.77 27.65
N LEU A 53 10.69 107.66 26.53
CA LEU A 53 10.55 106.53 25.63
C LEU A 53 11.21 105.28 26.22
N SER A 54 10.47 104.17 26.35
CA SER A 54 11.04 102.88 26.73
C SER A 54 10.43 101.73 25.91
N LEU A 55 11.24 100.71 25.64
CA LEU A 55 10.86 99.53 24.87
C LEU A 55 10.88 98.29 25.77
N ASP A 56 10.07 97.30 25.43
CA ASP A 56 10.03 96.04 26.20
C ASP A 56 11.23 95.13 25.97
N LYS A 57 11.98 95.37 24.89
CA LYS A 57 13.13 94.58 24.46
C LYS A 57 14.25 95.51 24.01
N ALA A 58 15.46 95.24 24.49
CA ALA A 58 16.67 95.89 24.00
C ALA A 58 17.30 95.12 22.81
N GLU A 59 16.96 93.84 22.64
CA GLU A 59 17.45 92.98 21.55
C GLU A 59 16.39 91.96 21.13
N ILE A 60 16.37 91.61 19.85
CA ILE A 60 15.59 90.50 19.30
C ILE A 60 16.46 89.63 18.36
N ASN A 61 16.26 88.31 18.44
CA ASN A 61 16.83 87.33 17.52
C ASN A 61 15.68 86.66 16.77
N VAL A 62 15.79 86.58 15.44
CA VAL A 62 14.69 86.09 14.58
C VAL A 62 15.27 85.44 13.33
N ALA A 63 14.59 84.43 12.78
CA ALA A 63 15.05 83.78 11.56
C ALA A 63 14.61 84.57 10.30
N PRO A 64 15.34 84.48 9.16
CA PRO A 64 14.90 85.06 7.90
C PRO A 64 13.44 84.71 7.56
N ARG A 65 12.68 85.69 7.08
CA ARG A 65 11.25 85.60 6.74
C ARG A 65 10.30 85.36 7.92
N GLU A 66 10.78 85.41 9.16
CA GLU A 66 9.94 85.50 10.36
C GLU A 66 9.82 86.95 10.83
N SER A 67 8.81 87.21 11.66
CA SER A 67 8.59 88.52 12.27
C SER A 67 8.67 88.45 13.79
N ALA A 68 9.20 89.50 14.40
CA ALA A 68 9.25 89.67 15.84
C ALA A 68 8.51 90.94 16.25
N ILE A 69 8.00 90.95 17.47
CA ILE A 69 7.29 92.10 18.04
C ILE A 69 8.16 92.74 19.11
N VAL A 70 8.29 94.06 19.03
CA VAL A 70 8.81 94.94 20.10
C VAL A 70 7.67 95.87 20.48
N ASN A 71 7.38 95.98 21.78
CA ASN A 71 6.36 96.88 22.30
C ASN A 71 7.00 98.13 22.90
N ILE A 72 6.44 99.28 22.59
CA ILE A 72 6.74 100.56 23.23
C ILE A 72 5.98 100.58 24.57
N ARG A 73 6.71 100.59 25.68
CA ARG A 73 6.14 100.55 27.03
C ARG A 73 5.68 101.92 27.50
N THR A 74 6.45 102.96 27.20
CA THR A 74 6.16 104.36 27.55
C THR A 74 6.57 105.27 26.40
N GLY A 75 5.83 106.36 26.18
CA GLY A 75 6.05 107.30 25.08
C GLY A 75 4.77 108.08 24.73
N ASN A 76 4.87 109.02 23.79
CA ASN A 76 3.87 110.06 23.57
C ASN A 76 3.03 109.85 22.29
N GLY A 77 3.14 108.69 21.64
CA GLY A 77 2.17 108.21 20.64
C GLY A 77 2.50 108.53 19.18
N VAL A 78 3.49 109.39 18.90
CA VAL A 78 3.98 109.65 17.54
C VAL A 78 5.45 109.22 17.41
N TYR A 79 5.67 108.09 16.72
CA TYR A 79 6.98 107.47 16.62
C TYR A 79 7.52 107.45 15.19
N GLU A 80 8.83 107.61 15.08
CA GLU A 80 9.59 107.46 13.85
C GLU A 80 10.56 106.29 13.99
N LEU A 81 10.59 105.41 12.99
CA LEU A 81 11.48 104.26 12.98
C LEU A 81 12.60 104.49 11.98
N SER A 82 13.84 104.19 12.38
CA SER A 82 14.98 104.12 11.49
C SER A 82 15.71 102.80 11.71
N VAL A 83 15.81 101.97 10.66
CA VAL A 83 16.57 100.72 10.70
C VAL A 83 17.87 100.95 9.95
N ALA A 84 19.00 100.77 10.63
CA ALA A 84 20.32 101.08 10.07
C ALA A 84 20.65 100.29 8.78
N ASN A 85 20.14 99.06 8.64
CA ASN A 85 20.32 98.22 7.45
C ASN A 85 19.01 97.51 7.11
N THR A 86 18.29 98.04 6.11
CA THR A 86 16.97 97.53 5.69
C THR A 86 17.03 96.23 4.86
N ASN A 87 18.24 95.79 4.46
CA ASN A 87 18.44 94.48 3.86
C ASN A 87 18.36 93.37 4.92
N VAL A 88 18.80 93.64 6.15
CA VAL A 88 18.77 92.70 7.28
C VAL A 88 17.35 92.60 7.85
N ALA A 89 16.70 93.73 8.14
CA ALA A 89 15.34 93.74 8.68
C ALA A 89 14.57 95.01 8.27
N ARG A 90 13.24 94.96 8.31
CA ARG A 90 12.37 96.14 8.22
C ARG A 90 11.50 96.23 9.45
N ALA A 91 11.06 97.44 9.79
CA ALA A 91 10.18 97.65 10.93
C ALA A 91 9.03 98.58 10.56
N THR A 92 7.83 98.26 11.06
CA THR A 92 6.63 99.08 10.96
C THR A 92 6.10 99.32 12.37
N VAL A 93 5.53 100.50 12.63
CA VAL A 93 4.91 100.85 13.91
C VAL A 93 3.41 101.06 13.71
N SER A 94 2.61 100.47 14.60
CA SER A 94 1.16 100.70 14.69
C SER A 94 0.80 100.88 16.16
N GLY A 95 0.40 102.09 16.55
CA GLY A 95 0.21 102.45 17.95
C GLY A 95 1.48 102.27 18.77
N SER A 96 1.43 101.43 19.81
CA SER A 96 2.56 101.06 20.66
C SER A 96 3.31 99.80 20.21
N LYS A 97 2.93 99.17 19.09
CA LYS A 97 3.50 97.91 18.63
C LYS A 97 4.41 98.12 17.42
N ILE A 98 5.63 97.64 17.51
CA ILE A 98 6.60 97.61 16.40
C ILE A 98 6.71 96.17 15.91
N THR A 99 6.38 95.95 14.64
CA THR A 99 6.60 94.67 13.95
C THR A 99 7.91 94.75 13.19
N VAL A 100 8.84 93.86 13.50
CA VAL A 100 10.13 93.72 12.81
C VAL A 100 10.09 92.50 11.91
N GLU A 101 10.21 92.70 10.61
CA GLU A 101 10.27 91.65 9.59
C GLU A 101 11.74 91.35 9.26
N ALA A 102 12.19 90.13 9.53
CA ALA A 102 13.54 89.68 9.23
C ALA A 102 13.70 89.29 7.76
N ARG A 103 14.81 89.69 7.14
CA ARG A 103 15.04 89.49 5.70
C ARG A 103 16.25 88.62 5.43
N THR A 104 17.46 89.15 5.62
CA THR A 104 18.71 88.43 5.41
C THR A 104 19.49 88.30 6.71
N ILE A 105 20.31 87.25 6.82
CA ILE A 105 21.17 86.99 7.97
C ILE A 105 22.12 88.19 8.17
N GLY A 106 22.23 88.64 9.41
CA GLY A 106 23.04 89.81 9.78
C GLY A 106 22.54 90.47 11.04
N SER A 107 23.21 91.55 11.45
CA SER A 107 22.80 92.39 12.59
C SER A 107 22.49 93.80 12.11
N THR A 108 21.43 94.39 12.66
CA THR A 108 21.11 95.81 12.46
C THR A 108 20.53 96.41 13.74
N THR A 109 20.37 97.73 13.78
CA THR A 109 19.78 98.43 14.92
C THR A 109 18.54 99.16 14.45
N LEU A 110 17.42 98.90 15.10
CA LEU A 110 16.22 99.71 15.00
C LEU A 110 16.32 100.84 16.02
N THR A 111 16.31 102.09 15.56
CA THR A 111 16.12 103.26 16.40
C THR A 111 14.67 103.70 16.33
N VAL A 112 14.04 103.78 17.48
CA VAL A 112 12.70 104.34 17.68
C VAL A 112 12.89 105.74 18.23
N LYS A 113 12.34 106.74 17.56
CA LYS A 113 12.35 108.14 18.01
C LYS A 113 10.93 108.56 18.32
N ASP A 114 10.72 109.03 19.54
CA ASP A 114 9.49 109.72 19.91
C ASP A 114 9.57 111.16 19.39
N LYS A 115 8.67 111.53 18.47
CA LYS A 115 8.72 112.84 17.80
C LYS A 115 8.38 113.99 18.73
N GLU A 116 7.63 113.75 19.80
CA GLU A 116 7.13 114.79 20.69
C GLU A 116 8.17 115.15 21.76
N SER A 117 8.81 114.13 22.36
CA SER A 117 9.88 114.29 23.34
C SER A 117 11.28 114.40 22.73
N ASN A 118 11.44 114.04 21.45
CA ASN A 118 12.72 113.95 20.75
C ASN A 118 13.72 112.94 21.40
N LYS A 119 13.22 112.01 22.21
CA LYS A 119 14.01 110.93 22.82
C LYS A 119 14.06 109.71 21.90
N THR A 120 15.16 108.96 21.96
CA THR A 120 15.36 107.75 21.18
C THR A 120 15.58 106.52 22.07
N ALA A 121 15.14 105.37 21.59
CA ALA A 121 15.43 104.06 22.16
C ALA A 121 15.83 103.12 21.02
N GLN A 122 16.72 102.18 21.31
CA GLN A 122 17.27 101.28 20.29
C GLN A 122 16.98 99.82 20.61
N VAL A 123 16.78 99.04 19.56
CA VAL A 123 16.70 97.58 19.61
C VAL A 123 17.71 97.00 18.66
N LYS A 124 18.60 96.16 19.16
CA LYS A 124 19.47 95.36 18.32
C LYS A 124 18.67 94.22 17.70
N ILE A 125 18.76 94.06 16.38
CA ILE A 125 18.09 93.01 15.62
C ILE A 125 19.16 92.09 15.05
N SER A 126 19.15 90.83 15.45
CA SER A 126 20.04 89.80 14.91
C SER A 126 19.21 88.78 14.14
N VAL A 127 19.37 88.76 12.82
CA VAL A 127 18.77 87.76 11.95
C VAL A 127 19.72 86.59 11.83
N VAL A 128 19.32 85.44 12.36
CA VAL A 128 20.17 84.23 12.48
C VAL A 128 19.56 83.06 11.71
N GLU A 129 20.37 82.07 11.33
CA GLU A 129 19.87 80.91 10.58
C GLU A 129 18.74 80.18 11.31
N LYS A 130 17.81 79.61 10.54
CA LYS A 130 16.70 78.83 11.08
C LYS A 130 17.23 77.51 11.66
N LEU A 131 16.79 77.19 12.88
CA LEU A 131 17.15 75.94 13.54
C LEU A 131 16.69 74.73 12.69
N SER A 132 17.64 73.87 12.33
CA SER A 132 17.38 72.61 11.65
C SER A 132 18.42 71.55 12.00
N LEU A 133 18.02 70.28 11.92
CA LEU A 133 18.84 69.12 12.23
C LEU A 133 19.01 68.25 10.99
N SER A 134 20.16 67.60 10.85
CA SER A 134 20.48 66.77 9.69
C SER A 134 19.58 65.53 9.54
N LYS A 135 18.90 65.11 10.61
CA LYS A 135 17.95 63.98 10.63
C LYS A 135 16.83 64.26 11.63
N SER A 136 15.63 63.79 11.34
CA SER A 136 14.48 63.79 12.26
C SER A 136 14.35 62.49 13.07
N GLU A 137 14.97 61.40 12.61
CA GLU A 137 14.99 60.10 13.29
C GLU A 137 16.36 59.43 13.16
N LEU A 138 16.74 58.71 14.22
CA LEU A 138 17.98 57.96 14.35
C LEU A 138 17.65 56.53 14.80
N VAL A 139 17.99 55.53 14.00
CA VAL A 139 17.86 54.11 14.37
C VAL A 139 19.24 53.53 14.54
N VAL A 140 19.64 53.25 15.78
CA VAL A 140 21.00 52.85 16.13
C VAL A 140 21.02 51.56 16.96
N ARG A 141 22.15 50.85 16.90
CA ARG A 141 22.42 49.72 17.78
C ARG A 141 22.71 50.18 19.21
N ALA A 142 22.53 49.30 20.20
CA ALA A 142 22.98 49.56 21.57
C ALA A 142 24.50 49.84 21.61
N ASN A 143 24.94 50.76 22.48
CA ASN A 143 26.33 51.21 22.61
C ASN A 143 26.94 51.78 21.32
N GLY A 144 26.10 52.25 20.41
CA GLY A 144 26.48 52.97 19.20
C GLY A 144 26.74 54.46 19.47
N SER A 145 27.31 55.14 18.50
CA SER A 145 27.47 56.59 18.51
C SER A 145 27.21 57.12 17.12
N GLU A 146 26.42 58.17 17.01
CA GLU A 146 26.17 58.85 15.75
C GLU A 146 26.27 60.36 15.94
N VAL A 147 26.70 61.06 14.88
CA VAL A 147 26.88 62.51 14.91
C VAL A 147 25.84 63.14 13.99
N LEU A 148 25.08 64.08 14.56
CA LEU A 148 24.13 64.91 13.85
C LEU A 148 24.70 66.32 13.72
N SER A 149 24.40 66.98 12.61
CA SER A 149 24.72 68.40 12.43
C SER A 149 23.50 69.25 12.77
N VAL A 150 23.72 70.34 13.49
CA VAL A 150 22.72 71.37 13.77
C VAL A 150 23.12 72.67 13.06
N VAL A 151 22.14 73.30 12.42
CA VAL A 151 22.26 74.60 11.76
C VAL A 151 21.32 75.57 12.47
N GLY A 152 21.76 76.82 12.69
CA GLY A 152 21.05 77.79 13.53
C GLY A 152 21.95 78.93 13.99
N SER A 153 21.69 79.50 15.16
CA SER A 153 22.36 80.71 15.65
C SER A 153 23.78 80.51 16.23
N GLY A 154 24.24 79.25 16.28
CA GLY A 154 25.55 78.84 16.80
C GLY A 154 25.60 78.62 18.31
N GLN A 155 24.50 78.83 19.05
CA GLN A 155 24.41 78.56 20.48
C GLN A 155 23.22 77.66 20.78
N TYR A 156 23.49 76.42 21.19
CA TYR A 156 22.47 75.41 21.40
C TYR A 156 22.58 74.78 22.79
N VAL A 157 21.45 74.29 23.28
CA VAL A 157 21.39 73.35 24.40
C VAL A 157 20.71 72.06 23.92
N VAL A 158 21.17 70.93 24.42
CA VAL A 158 20.61 69.62 24.08
C VAL A 158 20.09 68.95 25.34
N LYS A 159 18.92 68.31 25.23
CA LYS A 159 18.31 67.54 26.31
C LYS A 159 17.78 66.22 25.76
N SER A 160 18.03 65.13 26.46
CA SER A 160 17.42 63.83 26.16
C SER A 160 16.23 63.57 27.09
N SER A 161 15.18 62.93 26.57
CA SER A 161 14.05 62.47 27.38
C SER A 161 14.39 61.27 28.27
N ASP A 162 15.36 60.43 27.88
CA ASP A 162 15.89 59.31 28.67
C ASP A 162 17.37 59.11 28.32
N GLU A 163 18.26 59.57 29.19
CA GLU A 163 19.72 59.44 29.00
C GLU A 163 20.22 57.99 29.06
N ALA A 164 19.46 57.06 29.65
CA ALA A 164 19.82 55.65 29.64
C ALA A 164 19.62 55.01 28.26
N ILE A 165 18.71 55.57 27.43
CA ILE A 165 18.50 55.13 26.03
C ILE A 165 19.40 55.92 25.09
N ALA A 166 19.43 57.25 25.21
CA ALA A 166 20.20 58.11 24.32
C ALA A 166 20.81 59.27 25.10
N LYS A 167 22.13 59.33 25.17
CA LYS A 167 22.86 60.46 25.75
C LYS A 167 23.39 61.36 24.64
N ALA A 168 22.97 62.62 24.62
CA ALA A 168 23.39 63.60 23.63
C ALA A 168 24.41 64.57 24.23
N THR A 169 25.51 64.79 23.53
CA THR A 169 26.52 65.80 23.89
C THR A 169 26.75 66.75 22.72
N LEU A 170 26.78 68.04 23.00
CA LEU A 170 26.98 69.09 22.00
C LEU A 170 28.46 69.52 21.96
N SER A 171 29.00 69.67 20.75
CA SER A 171 30.30 70.29 20.51
C SER A 171 30.22 71.16 19.25
N GLY A 172 30.12 72.48 19.43
CA GLY A 172 29.88 73.42 18.32
C GLY A 172 28.55 73.13 17.63
N ASN A 173 28.59 72.92 16.31
CA ASN A 173 27.41 72.60 15.47
C ASN A 173 27.17 71.08 15.33
N LYS A 174 27.80 70.25 16.16
CA LYS A 174 27.67 68.79 16.11
C LYS A 174 27.10 68.24 17.41
N ILE A 175 26.13 67.37 17.28
CA ILE A 175 25.49 66.65 18.39
C ILE A 175 25.91 65.19 18.27
N THR A 176 26.67 64.70 19.24
CA THR A 176 26.99 63.27 19.32
C THR A 176 25.95 62.59 20.19
N VAL A 177 25.21 61.65 19.60
CA VAL A 177 24.23 60.81 20.31
C VAL A 177 24.88 59.45 20.57
N LYS A 178 25.11 59.11 21.83
CA LYS A 178 25.54 57.78 22.28
C LYS A 178 24.31 57.00 22.75
N SER A 179 24.08 55.82 22.17
CA SER A 179 22.96 54.95 22.54
C SER A 179 23.34 54.02 23.70
N GLY A 180 22.39 53.77 24.60
CA GLY A 180 22.53 52.89 25.76
C GLY A 180 21.60 51.68 25.66
N LYS A 181 20.63 51.57 26.58
CA LYS A 181 19.61 50.50 26.62
C LYS A 181 18.65 50.60 25.44
N ALA A 182 18.10 49.45 25.02
CA ALA A 182 17.08 49.41 23.98
C ALA A 182 15.82 50.18 24.38
N GLY A 183 15.18 50.83 23.40
CA GLY A 183 13.99 51.66 23.62
C GLY A 183 13.96 52.89 22.70
N SER A 184 13.09 53.85 23.00
CA SER A 184 13.02 55.11 22.27
C SER A 184 13.16 56.30 23.22
N ALA A 185 13.93 57.30 22.79
CA ALA A 185 14.07 58.58 23.45
C ALA A 185 14.03 59.71 22.43
N THR A 186 13.69 60.91 22.86
CA THR A 186 13.75 62.12 22.05
C THR A 186 14.92 62.97 22.51
N VAL A 187 15.76 63.39 21.56
CA VAL A 187 16.81 64.38 21.78
C VAL A 187 16.31 65.72 21.24
N SER A 188 16.04 66.66 22.13
CA SER A 188 15.61 68.01 21.82
C SER A 188 16.79 68.96 21.79
N VAL A 189 16.89 69.74 20.73
CA VAL A 189 17.92 70.77 20.53
C VAL A 189 17.23 72.11 20.56
N THR A 190 17.61 72.99 21.48
CA THR A 190 17.06 74.34 21.58
C THR A 190 18.13 75.35 21.21
N ASP A 191 17.80 76.23 20.28
CA ASP A 191 18.62 77.39 19.95
C ASP A 191 18.44 78.48 21.02
N VAL A 192 19.52 78.79 21.72
CA VAL A 192 19.49 79.69 22.90
C VAL A 192 19.09 81.11 22.51
N LYS A 193 19.49 81.58 21.31
CA LYS A 193 19.22 82.96 20.89
C LYS A 193 17.78 83.15 20.43
N THR A 194 17.22 82.17 19.70
CA THR A 194 15.86 82.27 19.14
C THR A 194 14.79 81.62 20.02
N GLY A 195 15.17 80.77 20.97
CA GLY A 195 14.26 79.99 21.81
C GLY A 195 13.53 78.87 21.08
N LYS A 196 13.83 78.61 19.80
CA LYS A 196 13.20 77.55 19.02
C LYS A 196 13.82 76.19 19.35
N ALA A 197 13.01 75.14 19.34
CA ALA A 197 13.45 73.77 19.55
C ALA A 197 13.18 72.89 18.32
N SER A 198 14.02 71.88 18.12
CA SER A 198 13.87 70.84 17.11
C SER A 198 14.25 69.49 17.72
N ASP A 199 13.50 68.45 17.39
CA ASP A 199 13.61 67.13 18.01
C ASP A 199 14.15 66.08 17.03
N VAL A 200 14.89 65.13 17.58
CA VAL A 200 15.29 63.90 16.89
C VAL A 200 14.83 62.71 17.71
N LYS A 201 14.02 61.84 17.08
CA LYS A 201 13.64 60.57 17.68
C LYS A 201 14.80 59.59 17.57
N VAL A 202 15.27 59.06 18.69
CA VAL A 202 16.31 58.03 18.75
C VAL A 202 15.65 56.70 19.12
N VAL A 203 15.84 55.68 18.30
CA VAL A 203 15.39 54.31 18.53
C VAL A 203 16.62 53.41 18.64
N VAL A 204 16.81 52.84 19.83
CA VAL A 204 17.87 51.88 20.10
C VAL A 204 17.28 50.47 20.01
N LEU A 205 17.75 49.70 19.03
CA LEU A 205 17.26 48.35 18.80
C LEU A 205 17.74 47.41 19.92
N ALA A 206 16.84 46.54 20.39
CA ALA A 206 17.20 45.45 21.28
C ALA A 206 17.96 44.36 20.52
N ASP A 207 18.87 43.67 21.21
CA ASP A 207 19.50 42.47 20.66
C ASP A 207 18.42 41.42 20.35
N VAL A 208 18.63 40.66 19.28
CA VAL A 208 17.72 39.58 18.91
C VAL A 208 17.71 38.53 20.02
N SER A 209 16.52 38.06 20.39
CA SER A 209 16.37 36.98 21.37
C SER A 209 15.23 36.05 21.00
N LEU A 210 15.38 34.78 21.37
CA LEU A 210 14.41 33.71 21.08
C LEU A 210 13.71 33.29 22.36
N SER A 211 12.43 32.93 22.25
CA SER A 211 11.62 32.40 23.36
C SER A 211 12.11 31.06 23.90
N LYS A 212 12.89 30.30 23.12
CA LYS A 212 13.47 29.00 23.50
C LYS A 212 14.93 28.93 23.12
N ARG A 213 15.73 28.30 23.97
CA ARG A 213 17.15 27.97 23.70
C ARG A 213 17.35 26.55 23.17
N GLU A 214 16.36 25.69 23.37
CA GLU A 214 16.35 24.32 22.84
C GLU A 214 14.94 23.94 22.35
N VAL A 215 14.89 23.20 21.24
CA VAL A 215 13.68 22.59 20.70
C VAL A 215 13.97 21.12 20.40
N THR A 216 13.17 20.23 20.98
CA THR A 216 13.13 18.82 20.57
C THR A 216 11.92 18.59 19.69
N LEU A 217 12.11 17.96 18.54
CA LEU A 217 11.04 17.64 17.61
C LEU A 217 11.23 16.27 16.99
N GLU A 218 10.13 15.57 16.77
CA GLU A 218 10.14 14.25 16.13
C GLU A 218 10.06 14.40 14.61
N ARG A 219 10.95 13.71 13.90
CA ARG A 219 10.96 13.70 12.43
C ARG A 219 9.61 13.23 11.88
N GLY A 220 8.99 14.06 11.03
CA GLY A 220 7.70 13.76 10.40
C GLY A 220 6.47 14.30 11.14
N LYS A 221 6.65 14.94 12.30
CA LYS A 221 5.60 15.71 12.98
C LYS A 221 5.55 17.16 12.48
N GLU A 222 4.58 17.92 12.97
CA GLU A 222 4.41 19.34 12.64
C GLU A 222 5.66 20.17 12.97
N ASN A 223 5.86 21.23 12.19
CA ASN A 223 6.96 22.16 12.41
C ASN A 223 6.82 22.81 13.79
N GLN A 224 7.95 23.07 14.45
CA GLN A 224 7.96 23.78 15.72
C GLN A 224 8.18 25.27 15.50
N GLU A 225 7.44 26.09 16.24
CA GLU A 225 7.57 27.54 16.20
C GLU A 225 8.36 28.04 17.41
N VAL A 226 9.32 28.94 17.17
CA VAL A 226 10.03 29.69 18.20
C VAL A 226 9.79 31.17 17.97
N VAL A 227 9.16 31.84 18.93
CA VAL A 227 8.91 33.29 18.87
C VAL A 227 10.24 34.04 18.97
N ILE A 228 10.42 35.04 18.11
CA ILE A 228 11.52 36.00 18.20
C ILE A 228 11.02 37.16 19.09
N ASN A 229 11.51 37.22 20.33
CA ASN A 229 10.97 38.13 21.36
C ASN A 229 11.39 39.59 21.14
N SER A 230 12.56 39.81 20.55
CA SER A 230 13.17 41.13 20.37
C SER A 230 14.06 41.14 19.14
N GLY A 231 14.40 42.34 18.66
CA GLY A 231 15.21 42.57 17.46
C GLY A 231 14.60 43.66 16.58
N SER A 232 15.20 43.86 15.41
CA SER A 232 14.83 44.93 14.48
C SER A 232 13.63 44.63 13.58
N GLY A 233 13.17 43.38 13.57
CA GLY A 233 12.14 42.88 12.65
C GLY A 233 12.69 42.36 11.31
N GLU A 234 13.96 42.63 11.00
CA GLU A 234 14.62 42.15 9.78
C GLU A 234 15.66 41.08 10.13
N TYR A 235 15.38 39.84 9.75
CA TYR A 235 16.14 38.68 10.19
C TYR A 235 16.56 37.80 9.02
N THR A 236 17.73 37.18 9.18
CA THR A 236 18.20 36.06 8.36
C THR A 236 18.37 34.83 9.23
N VAL A 237 18.20 33.65 8.65
CA VAL A 237 18.31 32.37 9.37
C VAL A 237 19.25 31.42 8.65
N SER A 238 20.08 30.73 9.42
CA SER A 238 20.93 29.65 8.93
C SER A 238 20.87 28.45 9.88
N SER A 239 21.09 27.26 9.32
CA SER A 239 21.25 26.03 10.10
C SER A 239 22.68 25.54 9.96
N ALA A 240 23.33 25.21 11.07
CA ALA A 240 24.69 24.66 11.08
C ALA A 240 24.78 23.32 10.31
N ASN A 241 23.70 22.54 10.33
CA ASN A 241 23.54 21.31 9.55
C ASN A 241 22.10 21.19 9.04
N SER A 242 21.89 21.62 7.81
CA SER A 242 20.59 21.57 7.13
C SER A 242 20.10 20.13 6.86
N ASN A 243 20.98 19.13 6.90
CA ASN A 243 20.58 17.72 6.81
C ASN A 243 19.88 17.25 8.09
N VAL A 244 20.09 17.90 9.24
CA VAL A 244 19.44 17.57 10.52
C VAL A 244 18.16 18.37 10.69
N ALA A 245 18.19 19.70 10.54
CA ALA A 245 17.01 20.55 10.59
C ALA A 245 17.17 21.80 9.72
N THR A 246 16.06 22.28 9.16
CA THR A 246 15.98 23.55 8.43
C THR A 246 15.06 24.51 9.17
N ALA A 247 15.18 25.81 8.88
CA ALA A 247 14.26 26.80 9.40
C ALA A 247 14.02 27.94 8.41
N SER A 248 12.88 28.60 8.60
CA SER A 248 12.48 29.82 7.91
C SER A 248 11.88 30.81 8.90
N ILE A 249 11.71 32.06 8.47
CA ILE A 249 11.06 33.09 9.29
C ILE A 249 9.73 33.45 8.65
N SER A 250 8.66 33.42 9.44
CA SER A 250 7.32 33.79 9.02
C SER A 250 6.57 34.43 10.19
N GLY A 251 5.95 35.60 9.96
CA GLY A 251 5.15 36.29 10.98
C GLY A 251 5.89 36.59 12.28
N GLY A 252 7.20 36.90 12.24
CA GLY A 252 8.01 37.16 13.43
C GLY A 252 8.38 35.90 14.24
N LYS A 253 8.14 34.71 13.70
CA LYS A 253 8.49 33.43 14.31
C LYS A 253 9.53 32.70 13.46
N LEU A 254 10.41 31.97 14.12
CA LEU A 254 11.29 30.98 13.55
C LEU A 254 10.51 29.65 13.42
N ILE A 255 10.29 29.20 12.20
CA ILE A 255 9.61 27.94 11.88
C ILE A 255 10.66 26.87 11.62
N ILE A 256 10.73 25.86 12.48
CA ILE A 256 11.77 24.82 12.47
C ILE A 256 11.19 23.51 11.97
N ARG A 257 11.87 22.87 11.02
CA ARG A 257 11.52 21.56 10.48
C ARG A 257 12.66 20.56 10.66
N GLY A 258 12.34 19.39 11.22
CA GLY A 258 13.27 18.27 11.31
C GLY A 258 13.46 17.55 9.98
N VAL A 259 14.71 17.27 9.64
CA VAL A 259 15.10 16.58 8.40
C VAL A 259 15.65 15.18 8.68
N SER A 260 16.59 15.01 9.60
CA SER A 260 17.16 13.71 10.00
C SER A 260 17.51 13.66 11.49
N GLN A 261 17.65 12.45 12.04
CA GLN A 261 17.97 12.26 13.46
C GLN A 261 19.32 12.91 13.79
N GLY A 262 19.36 13.72 14.84
CA GLY A 262 20.61 14.34 15.28
C GLY A 262 20.39 15.60 16.09
N THR A 263 21.46 16.36 16.26
CA THR A 263 21.42 17.68 16.89
C THR A 263 22.08 18.68 15.97
N THR A 264 21.47 19.85 15.81
CA THR A 264 22.03 20.99 15.07
C THR A 264 21.75 22.27 15.84
N GLN A 265 22.37 23.37 15.40
CA GLN A 265 22.09 24.71 15.90
C GLN A 265 21.51 25.53 14.77
N ILE A 266 20.48 26.31 15.07
CA ILE A 266 19.91 27.29 14.15
C ILE A 266 20.20 28.68 14.68
N THR A 267 20.75 29.53 13.81
CA THR A 267 21.17 30.89 14.12
C THR A 267 20.24 31.86 13.42
N VAL A 268 19.61 32.73 14.20
CA VAL A 268 18.85 33.88 13.70
C VAL A 268 19.73 35.12 13.85
N LYS A 269 20.05 35.75 12.73
CA LYS A 269 20.84 36.97 12.69
C LYS A 269 19.95 38.16 12.36
N ASP A 270 19.98 39.17 13.20
CA ASP A 270 19.37 40.47 12.92
C ASP A 270 20.19 41.23 11.89
N SER A 271 19.58 41.55 10.76
CA SER A 271 20.24 42.17 9.62
C SER A 271 20.70 43.60 9.91
N LYS A 272 20.03 44.32 10.82
CA LYS A 272 20.36 45.72 11.17
C LYS A 272 21.41 45.80 12.27
N THR A 273 21.32 44.95 13.29
CA THR A 273 22.27 45.00 14.43
C THR A 273 23.48 44.09 14.23
N GLY A 274 23.37 43.07 13.37
CA GLY A 274 24.38 42.04 13.16
C GLY A 274 24.47 41.02 14.28
N LYS A 275 23.68 41.16 15.35
CA LYS A 275 23.64 40.25 16.49
C LYS A 275 22.90 38.96 16.13
N VAL A 276 23.25 37.90 16.83
CA VAL A 276 22.70 36.57 16.61
C VAL A 276 22.04 36.04 17.87
N ALA A 277 20.97 35.27 17.68
CA ALA A 277 20.39 34.41 18.70
C ALA A 277 20.33 32.99 18.16
N GLU A 278 20.60 32.02 19.02
CA GLU A 278 20.75 30.63 18.63
C GLU A 278 19.78 29.73 19.38
N VAL A 279 19.33 28.68 18.71
CA VAL A 279 18.50 27.63 19.29
C VAL A 279 19.12 26.27 18.96
N ARG A 280 19.32 25.44 19.98
CA ARG A 280 19.72 24.04 19.83
C ARG A 280 18.50 23.23 19.38
N VAL A 281 18.63 22.49 18.30
CA VAL A 281 17.54 21.66 17.76
C VAL A 281 17.93 20.20 17.85
N VAL A 282 17.16 19.42 18.60
CA VAL A 282 17.31 17.97 18.71
C VAL A 282 16.19 17.32 17.90
N VAL A 283 16.56 16.62 16.84
CA VAL A 283 15.61 15.87 16.02
C VAL A 283 15.66 14.40 16.44
N THR A 284 14.58 13.92 17.04
CA THR A 284 14.41 12.52 17.39
C THR A 284 13.66 11.79 16.29
N VAL A 285 13.78 10.47 16.31
CA VAL A 285 13.06 9.58 15.41
C VAL A 285 12.33 8.55 16.27
N ALA A 286 11.00 8.56 16.20
CA ALA A 286 10.20 7.54 16.87
C ALA A 286 10.52 6.15 16.29
N ASN A 287 10.76 5.17 17.16
CA ASN A 287 10.85 3.78 16.72
C ASN A 287 9.47 3.30 16.25
N ILE A 288 9.46 2.38 15.29
CA ILE A 288 8.25 1.66 14.92
C ILE A 288 8.01 0.59 15.98
N THR A 289 6.86 0.63 16.63
CA THR A 289 6.40 -0.45 17.49
C THR A 289 5.17 -1.10 16.90
N LEU A 290 5.09 -2.42 17.05
CA LEU A 290 4.03 -3.24 16.49
C LEU A 290 3.28 -3.91 17.63
N SER A 291 1.99 -4.14 17.45
CA SER A 291 1.15 -4.89 18.40
C SER A 291 1.62 -6.34 18.64
N SER A 292 2.39 -6.91 17.70
CA SER A 292 3.10 -8.19 17.88
C SER A 292 4.31 -8.26 16.94
N LEU A 293 5.34 -9.01 17.36
CA LEU A 293 6.55 -9.30 16.57
C LEU A 293 6.51 -10.73 15.97
N SER A 294 5.40 -11.44 16.12
CA SER A 294 5.19 -12.76 15.55
C SER A 294 3.75 -12.97 15.10
N ALA A 295 3.58 -13.77 14.05
CA ALA A 295 2.27 -14.20 13.58
C ALA A 295 2.32 -15.68 13.17
N THR A 296 1.37 -16.46 13.67
CA THR A 296 1.15 -17.86 13.25
C THR A 296 -0.17 -17.93 12.51
N LEU A 297 -0.14 -18.45 11.30
CA LEU A 297 -1.25 -18.49 10.35
C LEU A 297 -1.39 -19.90 9.79
N ARG A 298 -2.60 -20.33 9.47
CA ARG A 298 -2.80 -21.42 8.51
C ARG A 298 -2.61 -20.90 7.08
N ALA A 299 -2.21 -21.76 6.16
CA ALA A 299 -2.14 -21.38 4.74
C ALA A 299 -3.50 -20.81 4.26
N THR A 300 -3.46 -19.74 3.47
CA THR A 300 -4.59 -18.89 3.03
C THR A 300 -5.24 -17.98 4.09
N GLU A 301 -4.85 -18.11 5.37
CA GLU A 301 -5.35 -17.24 6.44
C GLU A 301 -4.73 -15.84 6.36
N THR A 302 -5.48 -14.85 6.82
CA THR A 302 -5.07 -13.43 6.88
C THR A 302 -5.09 -12.95 8.32
N THR A 303 -4.07 -12.22 8.73
CA THR A 303 -4.04 -11.51 10.02
C THR A 303 -3.60 -10.06 9.82
N ASN A 304 -3.92 -9.23 10.82
CA ASN A 304 -3.55 -7.82 10.84
C ASN A 304 -2.70 -7.54 12.07
N ILE A 305 -1.55 -6.90 11.86
CA ILE A 305 -0.69 -6.39 12.93
C ILE A 305 -0.78 -4.87 12.92
N ASN A 306 -1.28 -4.29 14.02
CA ASN A 306 -1.35 -2.84 14.17
C ASN A 306 0.06 -2.26 14.40
N ILE A 307 0.33 -1.14 13.75
CA ILE A 307 1.48 -0.27 13.98
C ILE A 307 1.06 0.74 15.05
N LEU A 308 1.72 0.69 16.21
CA LEU A 308 1.36 1.48 17.38
C LEU A 308 2.05 2.84 17.40
N THR A 309 3.28 2.91 16.89
CA THR A 309 4.07 4.14 16.80
C THR A 309 4.76 4.26 15.44
N GLY A 310 4.97 5.50 14.99
CA GLY A 310 5.62 5.82 13.71
C GLY A 310 5.06 7.10 13.07
N SER A 311 5.48 7.37 11.84
CA SER A 311 5.13 8.60 11.09
C SER A 311 3.75 8.58 10.43
N GLY A 312 3.14 7.40 10.27
CA GLY A 312 1.91 7.20 9.49
C GLY A 312 2.15 6.83 8.01
N SER A 313 3.40 6.86 7.53
CA SER A 313 3.77 6.45 6.18
C SER A 313 4.65 5.20 6.22
N TYR A 314 4.08 4.05 5.87
CA TYR A 314 4.75 2.75 5.99
C TYR A 314 4.76 1.95 4.70
N GLU A 315 5.77 1.10 4.57
CA GLU A 315 5.86 0.03 3.59
C GLU A 315 6.19 -1.28 4.31
N ALA A 316 5.73 -2.41 3.77
CA ALA A 316 6.04 -3.73 4.31
C ALA A 316 6.52 -4.64 3.20
N THR A 317 7.57 -5.42 3.47
CA THR A 317 8.13 -6.40 2.54
C THR A 317 8.25 -7.75 3.21
N SER A 318 8.06 -8.83 2.45
CA SER A 318 8.22 -10.20 2.94
C SER A 318 9.52 -10.78 2.42
N SER A 319 10.27 -11.49 3.27
CA SER A 319 11.48 -12.23 2.87
C SER A 319 11.17 -13.42 1.96
N SER A 320 9.92 -13.89 1.91
CA SER A 320 9.46 -14.94 1.01
C SER A 320 7.98 -14.74 0.68
N ILE A 321 7.71 -14.14 -0.48
CA ILE A 321 6.34 -13.92 -0.98
C ILE A 321 5.61 -15.23 -1.28
N ALA A 322 6.36 -16.33 -1.49
CA ALA A 322 5.79 -17.66 -1.65
C ALA A 322 5.16 -18.16 -0.33
N VAL A 323 5.78 -17.86 0.82
CA VAL A 323 5.29 -18.26 2.15
C VAL A 323 4.25 -17.29 2.67
N ALA A 324 4.51 -15.98 2.61
CA ALA A 324 3.57 -14.98 3.09
C ALA A 324 3.67 -13.68 2.28
N THR A 325 2.52 -13.13 1.88
CA THR A 325 2.43 -11.81 1.26
C THR A 325 1.99 -10.78 2.28
N THR A 326 2.41 -9.52 2.09
CA THR A 326 2.09 -8.42 3.00
C THR A 326 1.64 -7.19 2.24
N SER A 327 0.76 -6.41 2.85
CA SER A 327 0.43 -5.04 2.41
C SER A 327 0.24 -4.13 3.63
N VAL A 328 0.22 -2.82 3.40
CA VAL A 328 -0.04 -1.81 4.43
C VAL A 328 -1.35 -1.10 4.12
N ASN A 329 -2.24 -1.00 5.11
CA ASN A 329 -3.47 -0.22 5.03
C ASN A 329 -3.54 0.72 6.25
N GLY A 330 -3.16 1.98 6.07
CA GLY A 330 -3.00 2.94 7.16
C GLY A 330 -1.99 2.44 8.19
N ASN A 331 -2.42 2.32 9.45
CA ASN A 331 -1.60 1.82 10.56
C ASN A 331 -1.69 0.28 10.73
N ARG A 332 -2.06 -0.47 9.70
CA ARG A 332 -2.18 -1.94 9.76
C ARG A 332 -1.31 -2.59 8.71
N VAL A 333 -0.55 -3.60 9.15
CA VAL A 333 0.18 -4.52 8.28
C VAL A 333 -0.70 -5.75 8.10
N VAL A 334 -1.18 -5.96 6.89
CA VAL A 334 -2.00 -7.12 6.51
C VAL A 334 -1.05 -8.20 6.03
N ILE A 335 -1.11 -9.39 6.64
CA ILE A 335 -0.27 -10.53 6.29
C ILE A 335 -1.18 -11.68 5.89
N VAL A 336 -0.91 -12.26 4.72
CA VAL A 336 -1.64 -13.43 4.19
C VAL A 336 -0.67 -14.59 4.06
N GLY A 337 -0.94 -15.68 4.78
CA GLY A 337 -0.20 -16.93 4.64
C GLY A 337 -0.51 -17.59 3.30
N LYS A 338 0.50 -18.07 2.58
CA LYS A 338 0.37 -18.65 1.24
C LYS A 338 0.70 -20.14 1.27
N VAL A 339 1.97 -20.52 1.45
CA VAL A 339 2.40 -21.92 1.61
C VAL A 339 3.02 -22.18 2.97
N ILE A 340 3.07 -23.45 3.38
CA ILE A 340 3.70 -23.88 4.64
C ILE A 340 5.16 -23.43 4.67
N GLY A 341 5.60 -22.79 5.76
CA GLY A 341 6.96 -22.33 5.91
C GLY A 341 7.12 -21.19 6.89
N SER A 342 8.27 -20.52 6.85
CA SER A 342 8.55 -19.32 7.65
C SER A 342 9.02 -18.17 6.77
N ALA A 343 8.60 -16.95 7.12
CA ALA A 343 8.99 -15.72 6.47
C ALA A 343 9.19 -14.61 7.51
N LYS A 344 9.94 -13.57 7.15
CA LYS A 344 10.06 -12.35 7.93
C LYS A 344 9.39 -11.22 7.16
N VAL A 345 8.42 -10.55 7.80
CA VAL A 345 7.82 -9.33 7.27
C VAL A 345 8.53 -8.13 7.90
N THR A 346 9.22 -7.35 7.08
CA THR A 346 9.89 -6.12 7.50
C THR A 346 8.97 -4.94 7.24
N VAL A 347 8.55 -4.28 8.30
CA VAL A 347 7.78 -3.03 8.25
C VAL A 347 8.77 -1.88 8.33
N LYS A 348 8.73 -0.97 7.37
CA LYS A 348 9.60 0.20 7.31
C LYS A 348 8.77 1.47 7.28
N ASP A 349 9.16 2.43 8.10
CA ASP A 349 8.61 3.78 8.08
C ASP A 349 9.37 4.55 7.01
N LYS A 350 8.64 5.03 6.00
CA LYS A 350 9.21 5.67 4.81
C LYS A 350 9.81 7.03 5.13
N ILE A 351 9.30 7.71 6.16
CA ILE A 351 9.79 9.01 6.59
C ILE A 351 11.02 8.82 7.45
N THR A 352 10.98 7.93 8.44
CA THR A 352 12.06 7.81 9.41
C THR A 352 13.19 6.85 9.00
N GLY A 353 12.89 5.88 8.15
CA GLY A 353 13.80 4.81 7.73
C GLY A 353 13.97 3.69 8.76
N LYS A 354 13.33 3.78 9.94
CA LYS A 354 13.37 2.72 10.94
C LYS A 354 12.58 1.50 10.46
N THR A 355 12.92 0.34 10.99
CA THR A 355 12.26 -0.92 10.64
C THR A 355 11.85 -1.71 11.89
N ALA A 356 10.81 -2.50 11.76
CA ALA A 356 10.39 -3.52 12.71
C ALA A 356 10.13 -4.83 11.94
N VAL A 357 10.43 -5.97 12.56
CA VAL A 357 10.33 -7.28 11.90
C VAL A 357 9.28 -8.15 12.61
N ILE A 358 8.40 -8.74 11.82
CA ILE A 358 7.41 -9.73 12.25
C ILE A 358 7.87 -11.09 11.76
N ASN A 359 8.08 -12.04 12.68
CA ASN A 359 8.38 -13.42 12.33
C ASN A 359 7.06 -14.15 12.02
N VAL A 360 6.89 -14.60 10.78
CA VAL A 360 5.66 -15.24 10.31
C VAL A 360 5.91 -16.74 10.13
N THR A 361 5.06 -17.55 10.74
CA THR A 361 5.03 -19.01 10.53
C THR A 361 3.69 -19.40 9.94
N VAL A 362 3.71 -20.07 8.79
CA VAL A 362 2.52 -20.57 8.10
C VAL A 362 2.47 -22.09 8.27
N SER A 363 1.44 -22.58 8.95
CA SER A 363 1.16 -24.01 9.13
C SER A 363 0.17 -24.53 8.09
N ALA A 364 0.06 -25.84 7.98
CA ALA A 364 -0.89 -26.48 7.08
C ALA A 364 -2.33 -26.03 7.33
N LYS A 365 -3.10 -25.88 6.25
CA LYS A 365 -4.53 -25.61 6.29
C LYS A 365 -5.30 -26.86 6.67
N ASN A 366 -5.06 -27.96 5.94
CA ASN A 366 -5.65 -29.28 6.18
C ASN A 366 -4.60 -30.40 6.06
N ASN A 367 -5.05 -31.65 6.16
CA ASN A 367 -4.26 -32.84 5.85
C ASN A 367 -4.77 -33.47 4.56
N ILE A 368 -3.85 -33.79 3.63
CA ILE A 368 -4.22 -34.58 2.44
C ILE A 368 -4.42 -36.03 2.90
N LYS A 369 -5.58 -36.62 2.58
CA LYS A 369 -5.84 -38.05 2.82
C LYS A 369 -6.19 -38.74 1.51
N LEU A 370 -5.73 -39.98 1.38
CA LEU A 370 -6.04 -40.86 0.26
C LEU A 370 -7.07 -41.90 0.72
N ALA A 371 -7.92 -42.35 -0.20
CA ALA A 371 -8.86 -43.45 0.06
C ALA A 371 -8.15 -44.78 0.42
N GLN A 372 -6.89 -44.92 0.02
CA GLN A 372 -6.00 -46.01 0.39
C GLN A 372 -4.55 -45.48 0.42
N THR A 373 -3.72 -46.00 1.32
CA THR A 373 -2.31 -45.59 1.49
C THR A 373 -1.33 -46.54 0.78
N THR A 374 -1.82 -47.69 0.29
CA THR A 374 -1.05 -48.64 -0.50
C THR A 374 -1.83 -49.06 -1.75
N THR A 375 -1.12 -49.44 -2.80
CA THR A 375 -1.73 -50.05 -3.99
C THR A 375 -0.77 -51.02 -4.67
N GLU A 376 -1.31 -52.14 -5.15
CA GLU A 376 -0.61 -53.08 -6.03
C GLU A 376 -1.17 -52.97 -7.46
N ILE A 377 -0.29 -52.83 -8.46
CA ILE A 377 -0.68 -52.73 -9.88
C ILE A 377 0.27 -53.56 -10.75
N LYS A 378 -0.20 -54.08 -11.88
CA LYS A 378 0.68 -54.76 -12.86
C LYS A 378 1.42 -53.74 -13.71
N ALA A 379 2.63 -54.08 -14.16
CA ALA A 379 3.34 -53.28 -15.16
C ALA A 379 2.46 -53.10 -16.42
N GLY A 380 2.39 -51.87 -16.93
CA GLY A 380 1.53 -51.47 -18.06
C GLY A 380 0.11 -51.04 -17.68
N ILE A 381 -0.34 -51.30 -16.45
CA ILE A 381 -1.71 -50.98 -16.00
C ILE A 381 -1.76 -49.64 -15.27
N THR A 382 -2.84 -48.90 -15.51
CA THR A 382 -3.18 -47.67 -14.80
C THR A 382 -4.24 -47.94 -13.73
N ARG A 383 -4.10 -47.34 -12.55
CA ARG A 383 -5.08 -47.39 -11.46
C ARG A 383 -5.32 -46.00 -10.88
N ASN A 384 -6.57 -45.72 -10.58
CA ASN A 384 -6.98 -44.47 -9.97
C ASN A 384 -7.06 -44.61 -8.44
N VAL A 385 -6.59 -43.59 -7.73
CA VAL A 385 -6.68 -43.46 -6.28
C VAL A 385 -7.32 -42.12 -5.94
N VAL A 386 -8.40 -42.14 -5.15
CA VAL A 386 -9.12 -40.92 -4.77
C VAL A 386 -8.40 -40.21 -3.63
N ILE A 387 -8.24 -38.89 -3.76
CA ILE A 387 -7.83 -37.99 -2.68
C ILE A 387 -9.11 -37.59 -1.92
N SER A 388 -9.28 -38.15 -0.72
CA SER A 388 -10.52 -38.05 0.06
C SER A 388 -10.66 -36.72 0.80
N THR A 389 -9.55 -36.07 1.16
CA THR A 389 -9.55 -34.75 1.81
C THR A 389 -8.35 -33.92 1.38
N GLY A 390 -8.49 -32.60 1.42
CA GLY A 390 -7.46 -31.61 1.11
C GLY A 390 -8.07 -30.40 0.41
N SER A 391 -7.22 -29.43 0.10
CA SER A 391 -7.58 -28.10 -0.41
C SER A 391 -7.44 -27.97 -1.93
N GLY A 392 -7.25 -29.08 -2.66
CA GLY A 392 -7.12 -29.10 -4.12
C GLY A 392 -5.73 -28.75 -4.65
N ASN A 393 -5.61 -28.56 -5.98
CA ASN A 393 -4.37 -28.19 -6.69
C ASN A 393 -3.17 -29.09 -6.37
N TYR A 394 -3.42 -30.41 -6.32
CA TYR A 394 -2.41 -31.37 -5.95
C TYR A 394 -1.39 -31.59 -7.06
N VAL A 395 -0.17 -31.87 -6.65
CA VAL A 395 0.94 -32.35 -7.46
C VAL A 395 1.36 -33.70 -6.91
N ALA A 396 1.64 -34.65 -7.80
CA ALA A 396 2.15 -35.96 -7.45
C ALA A 396 3.59 -36.11 -7.96
N VAL A 397 4.48 -36.56 -7.09
CA VAL A 397 5.89 -36.80 -7.41
C VAL A 397 6.19 -38.26 -7.11
N SER A 398 6.60 -39.02 -8.12
CA SER A 398 7.06 -40.41 -7.93
C SER A 398 8.52 -40.42 -7.48
N GLY A 399 8.82 -41.14 -6.40
CA GLY A 399 10.19 -41.36 -5.94
C GLY A 399 11.03 -42.21 -6.91
N ASN A 400 10.38 -42.97 -7.80
CA ASN A 400 11.01 -43.71 -8.88
C ASN A 400 10.04 -43.88 -10.05
N ALA A 401 10.13 -42.96 -11.02
CA ALA A 401 9.31 -42.94 -12.22
C ALA A 401 9.51 -44.19 -13.11
N GLY A 402 10.64 -44.90 -12.99
CA GLY A 402 10.88 -46.16 -13.70
C GLY A 402 10.08 -47.34 -13.16
N VAL A 403 9.58 -47.25 -11.92
CA VAL A 403 8.68 -48.25 -11.31
C VAL A 403 7.23 -47.86 -11.56
N ALA A 404 6.83 -46.64 -11.19
CA ALA A 404 5.49 -46.12 -11.46
C ALA A 404 5.51 -44.62 -11.69
N THR A 405 4.67 -44.15 -12.61
CA THR A 405 4.41 -42.72 -12.83
C THR A 405 3.05 -42.34 -12.27
N ALA A 406 2.86 -41.05 -11.99
CA ALA A 406 1.63 -40.54 -11.42
C ALA A 406 1.26 -39.19 -12.05
N ASN A 407 -0.03 -38.98 -12.29
CA ASN A 407 -0.61 -37.71 -12.68
C ASN A 407 -1.84 -37.41 -11.81
N ILE A 408 -2.20 -36.14 -11.67
CA ILE A 408 -3.40 -35.71 -10.93
C ILE A 408 -4.43 -35.21 -11.94
N SER A 409 -5.69 -35.62 -11.79
CA SER A 409 -6.84 -35.01 -12.45
C SER A 409 -7.91 -34.70 -11.41
N GLY A 410 -8.05 -33.42 -11.06
CA GLY A 410 -8.91 -32.98 -9.94
C GLY A 410 -8.49 -33.63 -8.62
N ASN A 411 -9.38 -34.42 -8.02
CA ASN A 411 -9.14 -35.16 -6.77
C ASN A 411 -8.74 -36.63 -7.01
N VAL A 412 -8.34 -36.99 -8.24
CA VAL A 412 -7.96 -38.36 -8.59
C VAL A 412 -6.48 -38.41 -8.95
N LEU A 413 -5.75 -39.24 -8.21
CA LEU A 413 -4.39 -39.63 -8.53
C LEU A 413 -4.42 -40.82 -9.49
N ILE A 414 -3.86 -40.65 -10.68
CA ILE A 414 -3.80 -41.65 -11.74
C ILE A 414 -2.38 -42.23 -11.75
N VAL A 415 -2.24 -43.48 -11.29
CA VAL A 415 -0.96 -44.18 -11.15
C VAL A 415 -0.79 -45.19 -12.27
N LYS A 416 0.31 -45.12 -13.02
CA LYS A 416 0.64 -46.10 -14.07
C LYS A 416 1.86 -46.94 -13.65
N GLY A 417 1.70 -48.26 -13.65
CA GLY A 417 2.80 -49.19 -13.42
C GLY A 417 3.70 -49.25 -14.64
N VAL A 418 5.00 -49.06 -14.46
CA VAL A 418 6.01 -49.06 -15.54
C VAL A 418 6.78 -50.37 -15.54
N LYS A 419 7.42 -50.70 -14.42
CA LYS A 419 8.22 -51.92 -14.25
C LYS A 419 8.03 -52.49 -12.86
N SER A 420 8.18 -53.79 -12.70
CA SER A 420 8.12 -54.44 -11.40
C SER A 420 9.08 -53.79 -10.40
N GLY A 421 8.60 -53.55 -9.19
CA GLY A 421 9.34 -52.84 -8.15
C GLY A 421 8.40 -52.19 -7.14
N SER A 422 8.95 -51.43 -6.20
CA SER A 422 8.16 -50.60 -5.28
C SER A 422 8.63 -49.16 -5.33
N THR A 423 7.71 -48.22 -5.22
CA THR A 423 8.00 -46.79 -5.17
C THR A 423 6.96 -46.08 -4.31
N ASN A 424 7.31 -44.91 -3.79
CA ASN A 424 6.37 -44.02 -3.12
C ASN A 424 6.01 -42.87 -4.05
N ILE A 425 4.74 -42.48 -4.03
CA ILE A 425 4.26 -41.28 -4.70
C ILE A 425 3.88 -40.29 -3.60
N THR A 426 4.52 -39.13 -3.59
CA THR A 426 4.21 -38.05 -2.65
C THR A 426 3.21 -37.10 -3.29
N ILE A 427 2.11 -36.84 -2.58
CA ILE A 427 1.05 -35.92 -3.00
C ILE A 427 1.16 -34.67 -2.12
N SER A 428 1.24 -33.50 -2.74
CA SER A 428 1.36 -32.21 -2.04
C SER A 428 0.70 -31.08 -2.84
N ASN A 429 0.39 -29.97 -2.19
CA ASN A 429 -0.12 -28.75 -2.84
C ASN A 429 0.48 -27.46 -2.22
N GLY A 430 1.50 -27.60 -1.37
CA GLY A 430 2.15 -26.51 -0.65
C GLY A 430 1.34 -25.90 0.51
N ILE A 431 0.04 -26.19 0.63
CA ILE A 431 -0.84 -25.56 1.63
C ILE A 431 -1.38 -26.54 2.68
N ASP A 432 -1.45 -27.83 2.36
CA ASP A 432 -1.84 -28.91 3.26
C ASP A 432 -0.63 -29.79 3.60
N ASN A 433 -0.74 -30.54 4.70
CA ASN A 433 0.28 -31.54 5.01
C ASN A 433 0.32 -32.61 3.91
N PRO A 434 1.51 -32.88 3.32
CA PRO A 434 1.65 -33.84 2.24
C PRO A 434 1.36 -35.26 2.73
N THR A 435 0.99 -36.14 1.79
CA THR A 435 0.73 -37.55 2.06
C THR A 435 1.43 -38.44 1.04
N VAL A 436 1.53 -39.73 1.32
CA VAL A 436 2.29 -40.69 0.51
C VAL A 436 1.40 -41.88 0.17
N LEU A 437 1.45 -42.31 -1.09
CA LEU A 437 0.94 -43.59 -1.56
C LEU A 437 2.12 -44.53 -1.81
N SER A 438 2.12 -45.69 -1.14
CA SER A 438 3.09 -46.75 -1.46
C SER A 438 2.56 -47.62 -2.60
N VAL A 439 3.31 -47.69 -3.69
CA VAL A 439 2.95 -48.42 -4.91
C VAL A 439 3.87 -49.61 -5.08
N LYS A 440 3.28 -50.80 -5.18
CA LYS A 440 3.96 -52.02 -5.59
C LYS A 440 3.54 -52.37 -7.01
N VAL A 441 4.50 -52.38 -7.92
CA VAL A 441 4.29 -52.83 -9.29
C VAL A 441 4.74 -54.27 -9.39
N VAL A 442 3.84 -55.17 -9.78
CA VAL A 442 4.14 -56.58 -9.98
C VAL A 442 4.39 -56.87 -11.45
N ALA A 443 5.33 -57.79 -11.72
CA ALA A 443 5.55 -58.28 -13.08
C ALA A 443 4.27 -58.96 -13.58
N PRO A 444 3.94 -58.87 -14.89
CA PRO A 444 3.00 -59.81 -15.47
C PRO A 444 3.50 -61.23 -15.18
N ALA A 445 2.60 -62.12 -14.76
CA ALA A 445 2.97 -63.50 -14.48
C ALA A 445 3.71 -64.09 -15.70
N PRO A 446 4.82 -64.83 -15.50
CA PRO A 446 5.48 -65.49 -16.61
C PRO A 446 4.48 -66.40 -17.32
N VAL A 447 4.38 -66.27 -18.64
CA VAL A 447 3.65 -67.22 -19.47
C VAL A 447 4.36 -68.55 -19.32
N VAL A 448 3.76 -69.48 -18.59
CA VAL A 448 4.30 -70.83 -18.39
C VAL A 448 4.22 -71.54 -19.75
N PRO A 449 5.34 -72.07 -20.29
CA PRO A 449 5.27 -72.87 -21.51
C PRO A 449 4.37 -74.10 -21.28
N PRO A 450 3.52 -74.48 -22.24
CA PRO A 450 2.58 -75.59 -22.06
C PRO A 450 3.33 -76.88 -21.78
N THR A 451 2.97 -77.56 -20.69
CA THR A 451 3.38 -78.95 -20.40
C THR A 451 2.44 -79.99 -21.02
N SER A 452 1.38 -79.55 -21.72
CA SER A 452 0.34 -80.41 -22.26
C SER A 452 0.60 -80.83 -23.71
N THR A 453 0.16 -82.03 -24.06
CA THR A 453 0.16 -82.53 -25.44
C THR A 453 -1.14 -82.15 -26.15
N LYS A 454 -1.19 -82.19 -27.50
CA LYS A 454 -2.39 -81.88 -28.30
C LYS A 454 -3.65 -82.68 -27.86
N GLY A 455 -3.47 -83.85 -27.24
CA GLY A 455 -4.56 -84.69 -26.71
C GLY A 455 -5.23 -84.17 -25.44
N ASP A 456 -4.72 -83.11 -24.82
CA ASP A 456 -5.26 -82.57 -23.57
C ASP A 456 -6.31 -81.48 -23.83
N VAL A 457 -6.40 -80.92 -25.03
CA VAL A 457 -7.37 -79.86 -25.37
C VAL A 457 -8.40 -80.31 -26.41
N GLY A 458 -8.14 -81.45 -27.06
CA GLY A 458 -8.96 -81.94 -28.16
C GLY A 458 -8.73 -81.15 -29.46
N GLU A 459 -9.67 -81.27 -30.40
CA GLU A 459 -9.59 -80.55 -31.67
C GLU A 459 -9.85 -79.05 -31.48
N LEU A 460 -9.12 -78.23 -32.26
CA LEU A 460 -9.29 -76.79 -32.30
C LEU A 460 -9.91 -76.36 -33.63
N ALA A 461 -10.84 -75.40 -33.58
CA ALA A 461 -11.30 -74.65 -34.74
C ALA A 461 -10.48 -73.36 -34.88
N ILE A 462 -10.12 -73.01 -36.12
CA ILE A 462 -9.54 -71.70 -36.43
C ILE A 462 -10.70 -70.72 -36.59
N VAL A 463 -10.63 -69.62 -35.84
CA VAL A 463 -11.56 -68.50 -35.93
C VAL A 463 -10.80 -67.33 -36.53
N GLU A 464 -11.05 -67.06 -37.81
CA GLU A 464 -10.47 -65.90 -38.48
C GLU A 464 -11.04 -64.61 -37.89
N GLY A 465 -10.15 -63.67 -37.58
CA GLY A 465 -10.50 -62.36 -37.07
C GLY A 465 -11.43 -61.60 -38.02
N GLY A 466 -12.18 -60.66 -37.47
CA GLY A 466 -13.19 -59.92 -38.20
C GLY A 466 -13.93 -58.94 -37.31
N THR A 467 -14.79 -58.12 -37.93
CA THR A 467 -15.66 -57.17 -37.23
C THR A 467 -17.09 -57.67 -37.27
N PHE A 468 -17.77 -57.72 -36.12
CA PHE A 468 -19.16 -58.16 -36.01
C PHE A 468 -19.97 -57.27 -35.06
N GLN A 469 -21.29 -57.38 -35.17
CA GLN A 469 -22.22 -56.76 -34.24
C GLN A 469 -22.49 -57.73 -33.08
N MET A 470 -21.95 -57.41 -31.91
CA MET A 470 -22.09 -58.18 -30.68
C MET A 470 -23.34 -57.74 -29.91
N GLY A 471 -24.09 -58.69 -29.36
CA GLY A 471 -25.36 -58.44 -28.66
C GLY A 471 -26.60 -58.51 -29.58
N THR A 472 -27.73 -58.01 -29.10
CA THR A 472 -29.02 -58.07 -29.81
C THR A 472 -29.93 -56.88 -29.47
N PRO A 473 -30.58 -56.24 -30.46
CA PRO A 473 -31.43 -55.07 -30.22
C PRO A 473 -32.86 -55.40 -29.75
N SER A 474 -33.34 -56.64 -29.90
CA SER A 474 -34.80 -56.93 -29.89
C SER A 474 -35.29 -57.96 -28.87
N ARG A 475 -34.40 -58.61 -28.11
CA ARG A 475 -34.76 -59.70 -27.17
C ARG A 475 -33.88 -59.78 -25.91
N GLY A 476 -33.08 -58.76 -25.63
CA GLY A 476 -32.18 -58.74 -24.48
C GLY A 476 -32.84 -58.20 -23.23
N GLU A 477 -32.51 -58.77 -22.07
CA GLU A 477 -32.48 -57.98 -20.84
C GLU A 477 -31.51 -56.80 -21.07
N GLY A 478 -31.73 -55.65 -20.45
CA GLY A 478 -31.17 -54.34 -20.87
C GLY A 478 -29.64 -54.20 -20.96
N ASP A 479 -28.87 -55.27 -20.74
CA ASP A 479 -27.41 -55.35 -20.82
C ASP A 479 -26.87 -56.13 -22.05
N GLU A 480 -27.73 -56.53 -23.01
CA GLU A 480 -27.34 -57.15 -24.31
C GLU A 480 -27.27 -56.16 -25.49
N ILE A 481 -26.97 -54.88 -25.23
CA ILE A 481 -26.99 -53.79 -26.24
C ILE A 481 -26.10 -54.09 -27.45
N LEU A 482 -26.65 -53.93 -28.66
CA LEU A 482 -25.91 -54.13 -29.91
C LEU A 482 -24.75 -53.13 -30.05
N HIS A 483 -23.53 -53.61 -30.29
CA HIS A 483 -22.34 -52.77 -30.47
C HIS A 483 -21.30 -53.43 -31.38
N THR A 484 -20.41 -52.63 -31.95
CA THR A 484 -19.38 -53.08 -32.90
C THR A 484 -18.15 -53.63 -32.17
N VAL A 485 -17.73 -54.86 -32.50
CA VAL A 485 -16.50 -55.45 -31.98
C VAL A 485 -15.63 -55.99 -33.12
N THR A 486 -14.33 -55.69 -33.07
CA THR A 486 -13.30 -56.25 -33.96
C THR A 486 -12.42 -57.22 -33.18
N LEU A 487 -12.22 -58.43 -33.70
CA LEU A 487 -11.37 -59.45 -33.08
C LEU A 487 -10.20 -59.83 -33.97
N SER A 488 -9.04 -60.04 -33.34
CA SER A 488 -7.91 -60.73 -33.96
C SER A 488 -8.22 -62.23 -34.13
N SER A 489 -7.57 -62.90 -35.09
CA SER A 489 -7.70 -64.35 -35.28
C SER A 489 -7.26 -65.12 -34.02
N PHE A 490 -7.93 -66.24 -33.74
CA PHE A 490 -7.61 -67.13 -32.63
C PHE A 490 -8.03 -68.57 -32.94
N LYS A 491 -7.63 -69.52 -32.10
CA LYS A 491 -8.13 -70.89 -32.14
C LYS A 491 -8.99 -71.15 -30.91
N ILE A 492 -10.04 -71.94 -31.04
CA ILE A 492 -10.94 -72.32 -29.94
C ILE A 492 -11.16 -73.83 -29.93
N SER A 493 -11.29 -74.44 -28.74
CA SER A 493 -11.64 -75.87 -28.69
C SER A 493 -13.02 -76.10 -29.30
N LYS A 494 -13.10 -77.11 -30.19
CA LYS A 494 -14.36 -77.45 -30.90
C LYS A 494 -15.45 -77.90 -29.95
N HIS A 495 -15.07 -78.49 -28.82
CA HIS A 495 -15.96 -79.00 -27.79
C HIS A 495 -15.71 -78.28 -26.47
N GLU A 496 -16.70 -78.35 -25.59
CA GLU A 496 -16.54 -78.10 -24.16
C GLU A 496 -15.45 -79.04 -23.59
N ILE A 497 -14.72 -78.59 -22.57
CA ILE A 497 -13.70 -79.44 -21.94
C ILE A 497 -14.37 -80.62 -21.24
N THR A 498 -13.90 -81.84 -21.51
CA THR A 498 -14.52 -83.06 -20.97
C THR A 498 -14.00 -83.45 -19.59
N ASN A 499 -14.74 -84.33 -18.90
CA ASN A 499 -14.28 -84.88 -17.62
C ASN A 499 -12.92 -85.59 -17.76
N ALA A 500 -12.69 -86.33 -18.85
CA ALA A 500 -11.42 -87.03 -19.07
C ALA A 500 -10.25 -86.05 -19.23
N GLN A 501 -10.46 -84.95 -19.96
CA GLN A 501 -9.47 -83.90 -20.14
C GLN A 501 -9.16 -83.19 -18.82
N TYR A 502 -10.20 -82.79 -18.07
CA TYR A 502 -10.02 -82.11 -16.79
C TYR A 502 -9.40 -83.00 -15.70
N ALA A 503 -9.67 -84.31 -15.72
CA ALA A 503 -9.05 -85.27 -14.82
C ALA A 503 -7.52 -85.34 -14.99
N LYS A 504 -7.00 -85.22 -16.21
CA LYS A 504 -5.55 -85.14 -16.47
C LYS A 504 -4.94 -83.89 -15.83
N PHE A 505 -5.60 -82.74 -15.96
CA PHE A 505 -5.19 -81.50 -15.32
C PHE A 505 -5.15 -81.65 -13.80
N LEU A 506 -6.22 -82.18 -13.20
CA LEU A 506 -6.26 -82.42 -11.75
C LEU A 506 -5.18 -83.41 -11.30
N THR A 507 -4.84 -84.42 -12.10
CA THR A 507 -3.71 -85.31 -11.83
C THR A 507 -2.39 -84.56 -11.86
N ALA A 508 -2.19 -83.68 -12.84
CA ALA A 508 -0.95 -82.93 -13.01
C ALA A 508 -0.75 -81.82 -11.96
N LYS A 509 -1.83 -81.18 -11.51
CA LYS A 509 -1.77 -79.97 -10.67
C LYS A 509 -2.38 -80.12 -9.28
N GLY A 510 -3.11 -81.20 -9.03
CA GLY A 510 -3.95 -81.34 -7.85
C GLY A 510 -5.21 -80.47 -7.93
N ASN A 511 -6.21 -80.79 -7.12
CA ASN A 511 -7.41 -79.98 -6.97
C ASN A 511 -7.16 -78.85 -5.95
N GLN A 512 -6.63 -77.72 -6.43
CA GLN A 512 -6.17 -76.63 -5.58
C GLN A 512 -7.30 -75.76 -5.03
N ARG A 513 -7.00 -75.03 -3.95
CA ARG A 513 -7.87 -73.99 -3.37
C ARG A 513 -7.35 -72.61 -3.75
N GLU A 514 -8.22 -71.80 -4.34
CA GLU A 514 -7.93 -70.43 -4.77
C GLU A 514 -9.08 -69.51 -4.33
N ASN A 515 -8.76 -68.37 -3.72
CA ASN A 515 -9.74 -67.38 -3.25
C ASN A 515 -10.92 -67.95 -2.44
N GLY A 516 -10.63 -68.96 -1.60
CA GLY A 516 -11.63 -69.58 -0.73
C GLY A 516 -12.48 -70.67 -1.40
N ALA A 517 -12.26 -71.00 -2.67
CA ALA A 517 -12.96 -72.08 -3.37
C ALA A 517 -11.99 -73.15 -3.90
N ILE A 518 -12.46 -74.40 -3.98
CA ILE A 518 -11.71 -75.50 -4.59
C ILE A 518 -12.04 -75.55 -6.08
N TRP A 519 -11.03 -75.75 -6.93
CA TRP A 519 -11.17 -75.69 -8.38
C TRP A 519 -12.32 -76.54 -8.93
N TYR A 520 -12.43 -77.79 -8.48
CA TYR A 520 -13.46 -78.75 -8.89
C TYR A 520 -14.14 -79.43 -7.70
N GLN A 521 -15.46 -79.59 -7.77
CA GLN A 521 -16.28 -80.20 -6.71
C GLN A 521 -17.35 -81.15 -7.26
N GLY A 522 -17.16 -81.66 -8.48
CA GLY A 522 -18.09 -82.59 -9.12
C GLY A 522 -17.88 -84.06 -8.72
N LYS A 523 -18.82 -84.91 -9.12
CA LYS A 523 -18.80 -86.37 -8.84
C LYS A 523 -18.32 -87.24 -10.01
N ASP A 524 -18.13 -86.63 -11.18
CA ASP A 524 -17.82 -87.31 -12.43
C ASP A 524 -16.31 -87.48 -12.66
N ILE A 525 -15.49 -86.87 -11.81
CA ILE A 525 -14.05 -87.12 -11.71
C ILE A 525 -13.76 -87.59 -10.28
N VAL A 526 -13.17 -88.77 -10.15
CA VAL A 526 -12.84 -89.40 -8.87
C VAL A 526 -11.34 -89.41 -8.66
N LYS A 527 -10.91 -89.32 -7.40
CA LYS A 527 -9.51 -89.50 -7.03
C LYS A 527 -9.20 -90.99 -6.99
N GLU A 528 -8.17 -91.42 -7.71
CA GLU A 528 -7.73 -92.82 -7.79
C GLU A 528 -6.21 -92.86 -7.57
N GLY A 529 -5.78 -93.47 -6.46
CA GLY A 529 -4.39 -93.43 -6.03
C GLY A 529 -3.84 -92.00 -5.90
N ASN A 530 -2.74 -91.72 -6.59
CA ASN A 530 -2.08 -90.41 -6.63
C ASN A 530 -2.64 -89.47 -7.72
N GLY A 531 -3.67 -89.88 -8.47
CA GLY A 531 -4.22 -89.11 -9.58
C GLY A 531 -5.74 -88.97 -9.54
N PHE A 532 -6.28 -88.44 -10.63
CA PHE A 532 -7.71 -88.24 -10.86
C PHE A 532 -8.10 -88.90 -12.18
N LYS A 533 -9.28 -89.52 -12.20
CA LYS A 533 -9.81 -90.20 -13.39
C LYS A 533 -11.29 -89.84 -13.56
N ALA A 534 -11.72 -89.66 -14.80
CA ALA A 534 -13.15 -89.56 -15.09
C ALA A 534 -13.85 -90.88 -14.74
N ARG A 535 -15.06 -90.79 -14.20
CA ARG A 535 -15.90 -91.94 -13.91
C ARG A 535 -16.22 -92.68 -15.21
N ALA A 536 -16.21 -94.02 -15.17
CA ALA A 536 -16.56 -94.85 -16.31
C ALA A 536 -17.91 -94.46 -16.91
N GLY A 537 -17.95 -94.22 -18.23
CA GLY A 537 -19.14 -93.77 -18.97
C GLY A 537 -19.43 -92.26 -18.85
N ARG A 538 -18.52 -91.47 -18.27
CA ARG A 538 -18.63 -90.01 -18.12
C ARG A 538 -17.48 -89.24 -18.77
N GLU A 539 -16.56 -89.94 -19.44
CA GLU A 539 -15.31 -89.42 -19.98
C GLU A 539 -15.51 -88.26 -20.95
N ASN A 540 -16.48 -88.40 -21.86
CA ASN A 540 -16.78 -87.46 -22.94
C ASN A 540 -17.87 -86.44 -22.61
N TYR A 541 -18.38 -86.44 -21.37
CA TYR A 541 -19.30 -85.42 -20.92
C TYR A 541 -18.53 -84.15 -20.52
N PRO A 542 -19.13 -82.95 -20.68
CA PRO A 542 -18.49 -81.72 -20.28
C PRO A 542 -18.23 -81.72 -18.77
N VAL A 543 -17.07 -81.20 -18.37
CA VAL A 543 -16.75 -81.00 -16.97
C VAL A 543 -17.65 -79.92 -16.38
N VAL A 544 -18.31 -80.24 -15.28
CA VAL A 544 -19.19 -79.33 -14.53
C VAL A 544 -18.83 -79.31 -13.06
N PHE A 545 -19.42 -78.41 -12.28
CA PHE A 545 -19.00 -78.09 -10.91
C PHE A 545 -17.55 -77.57 -10.83
N VAL A 546 -17.12 -76.85 -11.87
CA VAL A 546 -15.82 -76.18 -11.94
C VAL A 546 -15.99 -74.69 -11.66
N THR A 547 -15.14 -74.16 -10.78
CA THR A 547 -15.09 -72.71 -10.51
C THR A 547 -14.46 -71.98 -11.69
N TRP A 548 -14.67 -70.67 -11.80
CA TRP A 548 -13.98 -69.87 -12.81
C TRP A 548 -12.45 -69.95 -12.65
N HIS A 549 -11.98 -70.00 -11.41
CA HIS A 549 -10.57 -70.20 -11.07
C HIS A 549 -10.02 -71.52 -11.62
N GLY A 550 -10.74 -72.63 -11.39
CA GLY A 550 -10.37 -73.94 -11.91
C GLY A 550 -10.40 -74.03 -13.44
N ALA A 551 -11.35 -73.35 -14.08
CA ALA A 551 -11.45 -73.26 -15.54
C ALA A 551 -10.28 -72.45 -16.14
N LYS A 552 -9.96 -71.30 -15.53
CA LYS A 552 -8.82 -70.47 -15.92
C LYS A 552 -7.49 -71.22 -15.73
N ALA A 553 -7.31 -71.87 -14.58
CA ALA A 553 -6.08 -72.61 -14.28
C ALA A 553 -5.86 -73.77 -15.26
N TYR A 554 -6.94 -74.46 -15.65
CA TYR A 554 -6.90 -75.45 -16.73
C TYR A 554 -6.47 -74.82 -18.06
N ALA A 555 -7.11 -73.71 -18.45
CA ALA A 555 -6.81 -73.05 -19.71
C ALA A 555 -5.34 -72.61 -19.79
N GLU A 556 -4.82 -72.03 -18.71
CA GLU A 556 -3.41 -71.65 -18.58
C GLU A 556 -2.48 -72.88 -18.60
N TRP A 557 -2.88 -73.99 -17.95
CA TRP A 557 -2.09 -75.22 -17.94
C TRP A 557 -1.90 -75.82 -19.34
N VAL A 558 -2.94 -75.73 -20.19
CA VAL A 558 -2.85 -76.20 -21.57
C VAL A 558 -2.17 -75.19 -22.52
N GLY A 559 -1.70 -74.05 -22.00
CA GLY A 559 -1.06 -72.98 -22.77
C GLY A 559 -2.02 -72.04 -23.49
N GLY A 560 -3.31 -72.08 -23.15
CA GLY A 560 -4.35 -71.21 -23.69
C GLY A 560 -4.88 -70.23 -22.64
N SER A 561 -6.08 -69.72 -22.90
CA SER A 561 -6.87 -68.93 -21.96
C SER A 561 -8.34 -69.29 -22.07
N LEU A 562 -9.17 -68.83 -21.13
CA LEU A 562 -10.61 -68.78 -21.37
C LEU A 562 -10.88 -67.81 -22.52
N PRO A 563 -11.91 -68.05 -23.36
CA PRO A 563 -12.34 -67.08 -24.36
C PRO A 563 -12.77 -65.78 -23.68
N THR A 564 -12.53 -64.63 -24.32
CA THR A 564 -13.29 -63.44 -23.95
C THR A 564 -14.78 -63.62 -24.30
N GLU A 565 -15.67 -62.86 -23.68
CA GLU A 565 -17.11 -62.90 -24.01
C GLU A 565 -17.33 -62.62 -25.50
N ALA A 566 -16.56 -61.69 -26.07
CA ALA A 566 -16.59 -61.36 -27.48
C ALA A 566 -16.08 -62.50 -28.37
N GLN A 567 -14.94 -63.10 -28.03
CA GLN A 567 -14.42 -64.28 -28.74
C GLN A 567 -15.43 -65.42 -28.75
N TRP A 568 -16.07 -65.66 -27.59
CA TRP A 568 -17.06 -66.70 -27.46
C TRP A 568 -18.28 -66.45 -28.36
N GLU A 569 -18.86 -65.24 -28.31
CA GLU A 569 -20.05 -64.91 -29.11
C GLU A 569 -19.74 -64.94 -30.62
N TYR A 570 -18.60 -64.39 -31.02
CA TYR A 570 -18.18 -64.39 -32.41
C TYR A 570 -18.01 -65.82 -32.96
N ALA A 571 -17.36 -66.69 -32.17
CA ALA A 571 -17.23 -68.10 -32.52
C ALA A 571 -18.60 -68.82 -32.55
N ALA A 572 -19.50 -68.54 -31.59
CA ALA A 572 -20.84 -69.14 -31.53
C ALA A 572 -21.68 -68.79 -32.76
N ARG A 573 -21.55 -67.56 -33.26
CA ARG A 573 -22.26 -67.09 -34.46
C ARG A 573 -21.75 -67.69 -35.76
N GLY A 574 -20.60 -68.36 -35.76
CA GLY A 574 -19.94 -68.87 -36.97
C GLY A 574 -18.84 -67.96 -37.53
N GLY A 575 -18.42 -66.93 -36.79
CA GLY A 575 -17.34 -66.00 -37.19
C GLY A 575 -17.60 -65.36 -38.56
N ASN A 576 -16.54 -65.26 -39.39
CA ASN A 576 -16.67 -64.79 -40.79
C ASN A 576 -17.54 -65.70 -41.69
N LYS A 577 -17.91 -66.90 -41.23
CA LYS A 577 -18.81 -67.81 -41.94
C LYS A 577 -20.25 -67.75 -41.41
N SER A 578 -20.56 -66.78 -40.57
CA SER A 578 -21.88 -66.67 -39.94
C SER A 578 -22.99 -66.58 -40.97
N LYS A 579 -24.05 -67.38 -40.79
CA LYS A 579 -25.28 -67.29 -41.57
C LYS A 579 -26.40 -66.51 -40.86
N GLY A 580 -26.08 -65.83 -39.75
CA GLY A 580 -27.05 -65.03 -39.00
C GLY A 580 -28.10 -65.85 -38.23
N TYR A 581 -27.80 -67.11 -37.91
CA TYR A 581 -28.70 -67.96 -37.14
C TYR A 581 -28.88 -67.49 -35.68
N THR A 582 -30.05 -67.83 -35.12
CA THR A 582 -30.40 -67.51 -33.73
C THR A 582 -29.62 -68.37 -32.74
N TYR A 583 -29.47 -69.65 -33.05
CA TYR A 583 -28.68 -70.62 -32.31
C TYR A 583 -27.40 -70.93 -33.08
N SER A 584 -26.38 -71.43 -32.39
CA SER A 584 -25.09 -71.69 -33.01
C SER A 584 -25.19 -72.80 -34.07
N GLY A 585 -25.30 -72.43 -35.34
CA GLY A 585 -25.33 -73.32 -36.50
C GLY A 585 -26.69 -73.59 -37.15
N SER A 586 -27.82 -73.21 -36.51
CA SER A 586 -29.17 -73.38 -37.09
C SER A 586 -30.20 -72.46 -36.43
N ASN A 587 -31.31 -72.19 -37.11
CA ASN A 587 -32.52 -71.63 -36.49
C ASN A 587 -33.42 -72.69 -35.86
N ASN A 588 -33.16 -73.99 -36.11
CA ASN A 588 -33.81 -75.10 -35.44
C ASN A 588 -32.94 -75.59 -34.28
N LEU A 589 -33.38 -75.33 -33.04
CA LEU A 589 -32.60 -75.62 -31.84
C LEU A 589 -32.34 -77.13 -31.66
N ASP A 590 -33.28 -78.00 -32.06
CA ASP A 590 -33.12 -79.45 -31.92
C ASP A 590 -31.96 -80.01 -32.73
N GLU A 591 -31.54 -79.33 -33.79
CA GLU A 591 -30.41 -79.78 -34.61
C GLU A 591 -29.06 -79.57 -33.94
N VAL A 592 -28.95 -78.51 -33.12
CA VAL A 592 -27.65 -77.95 -32.69
C VAL A 592 -27.45 -77.97 -31.17
N ALA A 593 -28.48 -78.26 -30.38
CA ALA A 593 -28.41 -78.13 -28.92
C ALA A 593 -29.07 -79.28 -28.16
N TRP A 594 -28.50 -79.59 -27.00
CA TRP A 594 -29.20 -80.24 -25.91
C TRP A 594 -29.74 -79.16 -24.96
N TYR A 595 -31.06 -79.08 -24.83
CA TYR A 595 -31.75 -78.08 -23.99
C TYR A 595 -32.91 -78.73 -23.24
N LEU A 596 -33.66 -77.96 -22.45
CA LEU A 596 -34.65 -78.49 -21.51
C LEU A 596 -35.59 -79.55 -22.12
N ASP A 597 -36.10 -79.31 -23.33
CA ASP A 597 -37.19 -80.12 -23.89
C ASP A 597 -36.70 -81.43 -24.53
N ASN A 598 -35.43 -81.48 -24.96
CA ASN A 598 -34.86 -82.65 -25.66
C ASN A 598 -33.74 -83.36 -24.89
N SER A 599 -33.22 -82.77 -23.80
CA SER A 599 -32.10 -83.34 -23.05
C SER A 599 -32.49 -84.51 -22.15
N GLY A 600 -33.77 -84.65 -21.82
CA GLY A 600 -34.24 -85.59 -20.81
C GLY A 600 -33.75 -85.24 -19.39
N GLY A 601 -33.48 -83.96 -19.12
CA GLY A 601 -33.04 -83.48 -17.80
C GLY A 601 -31.63 -83.91 -17.44
N ARG A 602 -30.75 -84.14 -18.42
CA ARG A 602 -29.35 -84.54 -18.20
C ARG A 602 -28.42 -83.88 -19.21
N LEU A 603 -27.14 -83.78 -18.84
CA LEU A 603 -26.07 -83.44 -19.77
C LEU A 603 -25.85 -84.59 -20.76
N HIS A 604 -25.25 -84.30 -21.90
CA HIS A 604 -24.91 -85.26 -22.95
C HIS A 604 -23.41 -85.21 -23.26
N GLU A 605 -22.91 -86.24 -23.95
CA GLU A 605 -21.55 -86.22 -24.47
C GLU A 605 -21.39 -85.06 -25.45
N VAL A 606 -20.22 -84.41 -25.39
CA VAL A 606 -19.89 -83.29 -26.27
C VAL A 606 -19.88 -83.73 -27.73
N GLY A 607 -20.27 -82.85 -28.64
CA GLY A 607 -20.18 -83.10 -30.09
C GLY A 607 -21.26 -83.98 -30.68
N THR A 608 -22.35 -84.26 -29.94
CA THR A 608 -23.43 -85.17 -30.39
C THR A 608 -24.56 -84.47 -31.15
N ARG A 609 -24.54 -83.14 -31.24
CA ARG A 609 -25.42 -82.32 -32.09
C ARG A 609 -24.67 -81.74 -33.29
N LYS A 610 -25.37 -81.12 -34.24
CA LYS A 610 -24.71 -80.50 -35.40
C LYS A 610 -23.82 -79.34 -34.95
N PRO A 611 -22.60 -79.19 -35.50
CA PRO A 611 -21.77 -78.04 -35.22
C PRO A 611 -22.24 -76.80 -35.97
N ASN A 612 -21.69 -75.64 -35.62
CA ASN A 612 -21.85 -74.42 -36.41
C ASN A 612 -20.93 -74.39 -37.64
N GLU A 613 -20.95 -73.27 -38.37
CA GLU A 613 -20.25 -73.06 -39.63
C GLU A 613 -18.70 -73.13 -39.51
N LEU A 614 -18.17 -73.05 -38.29
CA LEU A 614 -16.75 -73.22 -37.97
C LEU A 614 -16.40 -74.64 -37.51
N GLY A 615 -17.38 -75.55 -37.43
CA GLY A 615 -17.18 -76.90 -36.90
C GLY A 615 -17.10 -76.93 -35.37
N ILE A 616 -17.70 -75.96 -34.68
CA ILE A 616 -17.73 -75.87 -33.21
C ILE A 616 -19.08 -76.37 -32.71
N TYR A 617 -19.05 -77.26 -31.71
CA TYR A 617 -20.19 -77.95 -31.16
C TYR A 617 -20.64 -77.34 -29.84
N ASP A 618 -21.91 -77.56 -29.49
CA ASP A 618 -22.51 -77.30 -28.17
C ASP A 618 -22.40 -75.84 -27.68
N MET A 619 -22.16 -74.88 -28.58
CA MET A 619 -22.19 -73.44 -28.25
C MET A 619 -23.63 -72.94 -27.97
N SER A 620 -24.64 -73.79 -28.16
CA SER A 620 -26.01 -73.61 -27.70
C SER A 620 -26.39 -74.87 -26.92
N GLY A 621 -26.79 -74.72 -25.65
CA GLY A 621 -27.21 -75.84 -24.81
C GLY A 621 -26.06 -76.58 -24.12
N ASN A 622 -26.28 -77.85 -23.80
CA ASN A 622 -25.43 -78.74 -22.99
C ASN A 622 -25.00 -78.14 -21.63
N VAL A 623 -23.91 -77.37 -21.55
CA VAL A 623 -23.55 -76.62 -20.33
C VAL A 623 -23.34 -75.13 -20.61
N TRP A 624 -23.55 -74.33 -19.57
CA TRP A 624 -23.08 -72.95 -19.58
C TRP A 624 -21.57 -72.96 -19.64
N GLU A 625 -20.98 -71.94 -20.25
CA GLU A 625 -19.53 -71.87 -20.39
C GLU A 625 -18.96 -70.60 -19.79
N TRP A 626 -17.96 -70.74 -18.92
CA TRP A 626 -17.19 -69.61 -18.40
C TRP A 626 -16.41 -68.88 -19.50
N THR A 627 -16.40 -67.55 -19.42
CA THR A 627 -15.50 -66.69 -20.21
C THR A 627 -14.55 -65.91 -19.29
N ALA A 628 -13.54 -65.24 -19.84
CA ALA A 628 -12.55 -64.49 -19.07
C ALA A 628 -13.12 -63.24 -18.37
N ASP A 629 -14.19 -62.68 -18.91
CA ASP A 629 -14.66 -61.32 -18.65
C ASP A 629 -15.34 -61.15 -17.30
N LEU A 630 -15.14 -59.99 -16.68
CA LEU A 630 -16.03 -59.51 -15.62
C LEU A 630 -17.36 -59.09 -16.24
N TYR A 631 -18.46 -59.45 -15.58
CA TYR A 631 -19.79 -59.07 -16.03
C TYR A 631 -20.03 -57.57 -15.81
N GLY A 632 -20.46 -56.91 -16.87
CA GLY A 632 -20.89 -55.52 -16.86
C GLY A 632 -21.76 -55.20 -18.07
N VAL A 633 -22.24 -53.96 -18.12
CA VAL A 633 -23.07 -53.44 -19.21
C VAL A 633 -22.20 -53.22 -20.44
N TYR A 634 -22.68 -53.61 -21.62
CA TYR A 634 -22.00 -53.31 -22.87
C TYR A 634 -21.91 -51.80 -23.13
N THR A 635 -20.81 -51.39 -23.73
CA THR A 635 -20.62 -50.02 -24.21
C THR A 635 -20.96 -49.94 -25.68
N THR A 636 -21.60 -48.87 -26.13
CA THR A 636 -21.93 -48.66 -27.55
C THR A 636 -20.72 -48.26 -28.40
N THR A 637 -19.59 -47.90 -27.79
CA THR A 637 -18.36 -47.55 -28.49
C THR A 637 -17.74 -48.77 -29.16
N PRO A 638 -17.31 -48.68 -30.43
CA PRO A 638 -16.58 -49.77 -31.09
C PRO A 638 -15.34 -50.21 -30.30
N GLN A 639 -15.12 -51.52 -30.19
CA GLN A 639 -14.01 -52.09 -29.43
C GLN A 639 -13.17 -53.05 -30.27
N THR A 640 -11.86 -53.11 -30.01
CA THR A 640 -10.95 -54.11 -30.59
C THR A 640 -10.44 -55.01 -29.49
N ASP A 641 -10.59 -56.33 -29.66
CA ASP A 641 -10.23 -57.37 -28.68
C ASP A 641 -10.67 -57.03 -27.23
N PRO A 642 -11.96 -56.73 -27.00
CA PRO A 642 -12.43 -56.35 -25.67
C PRO A 642 -12.23 -57.48 -24.65
N THR A 643 -11.92 -57.08 -23.41
CA THR A 643 -11.63 -57.99 -22.28
C THR A 643 -12.65 -57.86 -21.13
N GLY A 644 -13.82 -57.29 -21.45
CA GLY A 644 -14.94 -57.14 -20.53
C GLY A 644 -14.87 -55.88 -19.68
N ALA A 645 -15.70 -55.85 -18.63
CA ALA A 645 -15.76 -54.72 -17.72
C ALA A 645 -14.49 -54.60 -16.85
N THR A 646 -14.10 -53.37 -16.51
CA THR A 646 -12.93 -53.11 -15.65
C THR A 646 -13.24 -53.25 -14.16
N THR A 647 -14.52 -53.31 -13.79
CA THR A 647 -15.02 -53.50 -12.43
C THR A 647 -16.19 -54.48 -12.44
N GLY A 648 -16.39 -55.21 -11.34
CA GLY A 648 -17.47 -56.19 -11.21
C GLY A 648 -17.08 -57.33 -10.26
N ASN A 649 -18.09 -58.01 -9.71
CA ASN A 649 -17.90 -59.11 -8.75
C ASN A 649 -18.16 -60.50 -9.38
N ASN A 650 -18.79 -60.55 -10.54
CA ASN A 650 -19.20 -61.78 -11.21
C ASN A 650 -18.49 -61.93 -12.56
N ARG A 651 -18.37 -63.17 -13.03
CA ARG A 651 -17.81 -63.54 -14.33
C ARG A 651 -18.94 -63.87 -15.29
N VAL A 652 -18.73 -63.54 -16.56
CA VAL A 652 -19.66 -63.87 -17.64
C VAL A 652 -19.70 -65.39 -17.86
N ARG A 653 -20.89 -65.89 -18.19
CA ARG A 653 -21.10 -67.23 -18.75
C ARG A 653 -22.07 -67.18 -19.93
N ARG A 654 -21.88 -68.07 -20.91
CA ARG A 654 -22.58 -68.06 -22.21
C ARG A 654 -23.11 -69.45 -22.59
N GLY A 655 -23.96 -69.51 -23.61
CA GLY A 655 -24.41 -70.77 -24.24
C GLY A 655 -25.68 -71.42 -23.71
N ALA A 656 -26.16 -71.02 -22.52
CA ALA A 656 -27.23 -71.72 -21.81
C ALA A 656 -26.88 -73.17 -21.46
N SER A 657 -27.84 -74.08 -21.30
CA SER A 657 -27.53 -75.48 -20.91
C SER A 657 -28.69 -76.43 -21.23
N ALA A 658 -28.45 -77.73 -21.05
CA ALA A 658 -29.43 -78.82 -21.12
C ALA A 658 -30.67 -78.63 -20.22
N PHE A 659 -30.62 -77.70 -19.27
CA PHE A 659 -31.70 -77.39 -18.31
C PHE A 659 -32.39 -76.06 -18.59
N CYS A 660 -32.05 -75.41 -19.70
CA CYS A 660 -32.54 -74.08 -20.05
C CYS A 660 -33.58 -74.14 -21.17
N THR A 661 -34.59 -73.27 -21.10
CA THR A 661 -35.69 -73.21 -22.07
C THR A 661 -35.21 -72.77 -23.46
N PRO A 662 -35.93 -73.11 -24.55
CA PRO A 662 -35.52 -72.80 -25.92
C PRO A 662 -35.02 -71.36 -26.12
N ASN A 663 -35.77 -70.37 -25.63
CA ASN A 663 -35.51 -68.94 -25.81
C ASN A 663 -34.17 -68.45 -25.23
N THR A 664 -33.57 -69.19 -24.31
CA THR A 664 -32.31 -68.82 -23.67
C THR A 664 -31.07 -69.39 -24.38
N ASN A 665 -31.23 -70.35 -25.29
CA ASN A 665 -30.09 -71.01 -25.96
C ASN A 665 -29.49 -70.20 -27.12
N ARG A 666 -29.90 -68.93 -27.29
CA ARG A 666 -29.43 -68.01 -28.33
C ARG A 666 -27.93 -67.76 -28.19
N ALA A 667 -27.23 -67.59 -29.31
CA ALA A 667 -25.81 -67.21 -29.30
C ALA A 667 -25.54 -65.88 -28.56
N THR A 668 -26.55 -65.00 -28.51
CA THR A 668 -26.50 -63.71 -27.81
C THR A 668 -26.74 -63.80 -26.31
N ASN A 669 -27.32 -64.87 -25.79
CA ASN A 669 -27.82 -64.94 -24.41
C ASN A 669 -26.70 -64.98 -23.38
N ARG A 670 -26.59 -63.95 -22.56
CA ARG A 670 -25.53 -63.82 -21.55
C ARG A 670 -26.09 -63.96 -20.14
N SER A 671 -25.24 -64.44 -19.24
CA SER A 671 -25.55 -64.47 -17.81
C SER A 671 -24.24 -64.33 -17.03
N ASN A 672 -24.34 -64.30 -15.72
CA ASN A 672 -23.19 -64.21 -14.85
C ASN A 672 -23.29 -65.10 -13.63
N ARG A 673 -22.14 -65.30 -13.00
CA ARG A 673 -22.03 -66.03 -11.74
C ARG A 673 -20.77 -65.57 -11.01
N ALA A 674 -20.82 -65.60 -9.68
CA ALA A 674 -19.62 -65.35 -8.87
C ALA A 674 -18.50 -66.34 -9.25
N PRO A 675 -17.22 -65.92 -9.30
CA PRO A 675 -16.11 -66.76 -9.77
C PRO A 675 -15.89 -68.03 -8.93
N ASN A 676 -16.26 -67.99 -7.65
CA ASN A 676 -16.24 -69.13 -6.73
C ASN A 676 -17.45 -70.06 -6.89
N GLY A 677 -18.46 -69.64 -7.65
CA GLY A 677 -19.70 -70.38 -7.82
C GLY A 677 -19.50 -71.59 -8.72
N ILE A 678 -19.96 -72.76 -8.26
CA ILE A 678 -20.06 -73.98 -9.05
C ILE A 678 -21.52 -74.28 -9.38
N ARG A 679 -21.77 -74.94 -10.52
CA ARG A 679 -23.12 -75.43 -10.89
C ARG A 679 -23.00 -76.76 -11.64
N HIS A 680 -24.05 -77.57 -11.55
CA HIS A 680 -24.17 -78.87 -12.22
C HIS A 680 -24.29 -78.77 -13.75
N ASN A 681 -24.44 -77.55 -14.28
CA ASN A 681 -24.64 -77.25 -15.68
C ASN A 681 -23.71 -76.12 -16.17
N LEU A 682 -22.54 -75.95 -15.56
CA LEU A 682 -21.56 -74.90 -15.88
C LEU A 682 -20.17 -75.52 -16.02
N GLY A 683 -19.68 -75.52 -17.25
CA GLY A 683 -18.34 -75.89 -17.67
C GLY A 683 -17.63 -74.73 -18.36
N PHE A 684 -16.79 -75.04 -19.34
CA PHE A 684 -16.02 -74.05 -20.10
C PHE A 684 -15.36 -74.68 -21.33
N ARG A 685 -14.82 -73.80 -22.18
CA ARG A 685 -13.92 -74.13 -23.28
C ARG A 685 -12.71 -73.20 -23.29
N VAL A 686 -11.74 -73.45 -24.17
CA VAL A 686 -10.46 -72.71 -24.17
C VAL A 686 -10.11 -72.15 -25.53
N VAL A 687 -9.32 -71.07 -25.54
CA VAL A 687 -8.79 -70.41 -26.73
C VAL A 687 -7.26 -70.32 -26.71
N PHE A 688 -6.68 -70.17 -27.91
CA PHE A 688 -5.25 -69.95 -28.14
C PHE A 688 -5.09 -68.80 -29.14
N LYS A 689 -3.99 -68.06 -29.01
CA LYS A 689 -3.60 -67.06 -29.99
C LYS A 689 -3.16 -67.69 -31.31
#